data_AF-A0A1Y1KM77-F1
#
_entry.id   AF-A0A1Y1KM77-F1
#
_cell.length_a   1.000
_cell.length_b   1.000
_cell.length_c   1.000
_cell.angle_alpha   90.00
_cell.angle_beta   90.00
_cell.angle_gamma   90.00
#
_symmetry.space_group_name_H-M   'P 1'
#
loop_
_entity.id
_entity.type
_entity.pdbx_description
1 polymer ?
#
loop_
_entity_poly.entity_id
_entity_poly.type
_entity_poly.pdbx_seq_one_letter_code
_entity_poly.pdbx_strand_id
1 'polypeptide(L)'
;MFRREKVFKPLTNSLLTGTLLTKRERDKWNIEEEDTPPPSELIGNLGSISALYLYTNTPPHGYGSQAPKVAETINRAYSYNLKRFSKVQKLEEFKVERMQWEKEDGPFPHNQIHGNFLAPELKSMAEKFLMLYQPIIDKCAEDTIQKAMYENADVLTKGRQTLDSLTDSSVTASVAFKRMHELYRNNLSIEATTCLEWVECFFRCLELPELKVSTSRKRTVDKRKYCRITKTYTKVPKTVKIPALMNIKEGNEIKAWMMKAATKFASYIKHKERGKLKRRAIASANMILRMFLHIIEEFHLELGKHIEGSTISIGGEEKKRKIISNLNTASLHASSLGVTLQGTEDATKWNEGLAPSAFAIMHKVFFDQETRERLNLPSPSEFGSIFSQIATRGNFLMALKTVQLGEGPISKTDLTYNRLSWDDDINRFNEQTKEWLKEILRRGIDDGYTPASPGMLMGMLNAGSTTLGLLPVNHLMNQYEEKVVTLRSSDDSMSVYIGISLAHTFQSIIDNRRNLGLIGINLSKDKSFFFKEGFGEFTSWYMDGDFTSQFGVETSSIRPQGKNPPDDHASIAKGTATALGTLTMNHLGATSRLKLGAMGVNRLWRIQKINNKREGVSSNVLLLSDGGRNLWNCCNCHLEESSLKEREAQTMEEKEYLLRVRNPNNPFSEEPEEEISYNKDLGGLQLTIAETPRTAFHYVKRSNRTVTTNIKRDMFLEEKSCAEVINIIKTVDPTTNVDFPNEATRISKHLFSILHVERAGHDLSESEESLFFKAMDILKNGIVENDDDEAPSDIDRMETL
;
A
#
# COMPACT_ATOMS: atom_id res chain seq x y z
N MET A 1 45.22 -41.35 -7.17
CA MET A 1 44.87 -41.98 -5.89
C MET A 1 44.73 -40.93 -4.77
N PHE A 2 43.78 -40.00 -4.89
CA PHE A 2 43.45 -39.02 -3.84
C PHE A 2 41.93 -38.81 -3.76
N ARG A 3 41.23 -39.78 -3.16
CA ARG A 3 39.92 -39.57 -2.55
C ARG A 3 40.12 -39.74 -1.05
N ARG A 4 40.35 -38.64 -0.33
CA ARG A 4 40.14 -38.60 1.12
C ARG A 4 38.67 -38.25 1.35
N GLU A 5 38.01 -39.12 2.09
CA GLU A 5 36.63 -39.06 2.52
C GLU A 5 36.34 -37.69 3.16
N LYS A 6 35.48 -36.90 2.54
CA LYS A 6 34.81 -35.79 3.23
C LYS A 6 33.70 -36.40 4.06
N VAL A 7 33.95 -36.62 5.35
CA VAL A 7 32.90 -36.93 6.31
C VAL A 7 31.97 -35.71 6.38
N PHE A 8 30.75 -35.88 5.87
CA PHE A 8 29.69 -34.88 5.98
C PHE A 8 29.39 -34.65 7.47
N LYS A 9 29.55 -33.42 7.96
CA LYS A 9 28.99 -32.99 9.25
C LYS A 9 27.67 -32.25 8.96
N PRO A 10 26.50 -32.83 9.24
CA PRO A 10 25.23 -32.12 9.06
C PRO A 10 25.21 -30.89 9.97
N LEU A 11 24.86 -29.74 9.39
CA LEU A 11 24.43 -28.59 10.19
C LEU A 11 23.06 -28.95 10.79
N THR A 12 22.95 -28.86 12.12
CA THR A 12 21.78 -29.25 12.92
C THR A 12 20.46 -28.55 12.54
N ASN A 13 20.50 -27.56 11.64
CA ASN A 13 19.33 -26.77 11.23
C ASN A 13 18.92 -26.95 9.75
N SER A 14 19.37 -28.01 9.08
CA SER A 14 19.03 -28.22 7.66
C SER A 14 17.76 -29.06 7.52
N LEU A 15 16.80 -28.59 6.71
CA LEU A 15 15.59 -29.31 6.31
C LEU A 15 15.89 -30.75 5.85
N LEU A 16 17.07 -30.94 5.22
CA LEU A 16 17.63 -32.23 4.77
C LEU A 16 17.77 -33.26 5.91
N THR A 17 18.16 -32.85 7.11
CA THR A 17 18.38 -33.75 8.25
C THR A 17 17.06 -34.24 8.84
N GLY A 18 16.02 -33.39 8.80
CA GLY A 18 14.68 -33.71 9.30
C GLY A 18 13.85 -34.57 8.36
N THR A 19 13.93 -34.35 7.03
CA THR A 19 13.02 -34.99 6.07
C THR A 19 13.57 -36.26 5.41
N LEU A 20 14.89 -36.44 5.31
CA LEU A 20 15.48 -37.55 4.54
C LEU A 20 16.08 -38.67 5.39
N LEU A 21 16.34 -38.44 6.68
CA LEU A 21 16.89 -39.47 7.56
C LEU A 21 15.76 -40.21 8.27
N THR A 22 15.78 -41.54 8.22
CA THR A 22 14.90 -42.38 9.03
C THR A 22 15.23 -42.25 10.53
N LYS A 23 14.30 -42.60 11.42
CA LYS A 23 14.53 -42.56 12.89
C LYS A 23 15.84 -43.26 13.29
N ARG A 24 16.09 -44.43 12.70
CA ARG A 24 17.30 -45.23 12.91
C ARG A 24 18.59 -44.54 12.44
N GLU A 25 18.52 -43.74 11.38
CA GLU A 25 19.64 -42.94 10.90
C GLU A 25 19.84 -41.68 11.75
N ARG A 26 18.80 -41.10 12.35
CA ARG A 26 18.93 -39.95 13.26
C ARG A 26 19.57 -40.34 14.59
N ASP A 27 19.17 -41.48 15.15
CA ASP A 27 19.74 -42.03 16.39
C ASP A 27 21.25 -42.31 16.24
N LYS A 28 21.67 -42.75 15.04
CA LYS A 28 23.09 -42.99 14.72
C LYS A 28 23.96 -41.73 14.74
N TRP A 29 23.35 -40.54 14.62
CA TRP A 29 24.05 -39.26 14.55
C TRP A 29 23.81 -38.34 15.77
N ASN A 30 23.17 -38.82 16.83
CA ASN A 30 22.87 -38.05 18.06
C ASN A 30 22.17 -36.70 17.79
N ILE A 31 21.15 -36.69 16.93
CA ILE A 31 20.33 -35.50 16.71
C ILE A 31 19.28 -35.41 17.83
N GLU A 32 19.22 -34.29 18.55
CA GLU A 32 18.28 -34.10 19.67
C GLU A 32 16.82 -34.12 19.20
N GLU A 33 15.92 -34.61 20.06
CA GLU A 33 14.50 -34.81 19.73
C GLU A 33 13.76 -33.47 19.47
N GLU A 34 14.22 -32.37 20.08
CA GLU A 34 13.71 -31.01 19.84
C GLU A 34 13.98 -30.50 18.41
N ASP A 35 14.98 -31.07 17.72
CA ASP A 35 15.33 -30.75 16.32
C ASP A 35 14.67 -31.71 15.32
N THR A 36 13.78 -32.61 15.79
CA THR A 36 13.05 -33.54 14.91
C THR A 36 11.75 -32.91 14.40
N PRO A 37 11.44 -33.03 13.10
CA PRO A 37 10.12 -32.66 12.62
C PRO A 37 9.06 -33.59 13.25
N PRO A 38 7.83 -33.09 13.45
CA PRO A 38 6.76 -33.91 14.00
C PRO A 38 6.57 -35.21 13.17
N PRO A 39 6.09 -36.29 13.80
CA PRO A 39 5.68 -37.51 13.11
C PRO A 39 4.86 -37.21 11.85
N SER A 40 5.15 -37.88 10.72
CA SER A 40 4.44 -37.67 9.45
C SER A 40 2.93 -37.88 9.57
N GLU A 41 2.49 -38.69 10.53
CA GLU A 41 1.08 -38.92 10.88
C GLU A 41 0.39 -37.66 11.42
N LEU A 42 1.14 -36.75 12.08
CA LEU A 42 0.65 -35.45 12.57
C LEU A 42 0.71 -34.34 11.50
N ILE A 43 1.47 -34.55 10.41
CA ILE A 43 1.64 -33.59 9.29
C ILE A 43 1.01 -34.14 8.00
N GLY A 44 0.29 -35.25 8.08
CA GLY A 44 -0.27 -35.96 6.92
C GLY A 44 -1.55 -35.34 6.35
N ASN A 45 -2.09 -34.30 6.99
CA ASN A 45 -3.25 -33.54 6.52
C ASN A 45 -2.99 -32.03 6.64
N LEU A 46 -3.78 -31.23 5.91
CA LEU A 46 -3.65 -29.76 5.93
C LEU A 46 -4.12 -29.13 7.26
N GLY A 47 -4.68 -29.90 8.20
CA GLY A 47 -5.06 -29.41 9.53
C GLY A 47 -3.90 -28.87 10.36
N SER A 48 -2.68 -29.35 10.12
CA SER A 48 -1.46 -28.90 10.79
C SER A 48 -0.69 -27.79 10.06
N ILE A 49 -1.24 -27.26 8.94
CA ILE A 49 -0.56 -26.26 8.09
C ILE A 49 -0.11 -25.02 8.87
N SER A 50 -0.88 -24.62 9.89
CA SER A 50 -0.57 -23.49 10.77
C SER A 50 0.80 -23.62 11.45
N ALA A 51 1.25 -24.83 11.77
CA ALA A 51 2.54 -25.07 12.43
C ALA A 51 3.74 -24.81 11.50
N LEU A 52 3.54 -24.85 10.18
CA LEU A 52 4.59 -24.60 9.19
C LEU A 52 4.87 -23.09 9.00
N TYR A 53 3.97 -22.22 9.44
CA TYR A 53 4.11 -20.77 9.37
C TYR A 53 4.89 -20.24 10.58
N LEU A 54 6.19 -19.98 10.41
CA LEU A 54 7.09 -19.44 11.46
C LEU A 54 6.89 -17.94 11.74
N TYR A 55 5.66 -17.52 12.06
CA TYR A 55 5.26 -16.11 12.20
C TYR A 55 5.51 -15.55 13.61
N THR A 56 5.85 -16.41 14.58
CA THR A 56 6.35 -16.03 15.92
C THR A 56 7.70 -15.31 15.83
N ASN A 57 8.55 -15.70 14.88
CA ASN A 57 9.89 -15.15 14.67
C ASN A 57 9.85 -13.69 14.18
N THR A 58 10.97 -12.98 14.29
CA THR A 58 11.11 -11.62 13.75
C THR A 58 11.03 -11.64 12.21
N PRO A 59 10.25 -10.76 11.57
CA PRO A 59 10.21 -10.70 10.12
C PRO A 59 11.54 -10.14 9.57
N PRO A 60 11.96 -10.53 8.36
CA PRO A 60 13.20 -10.03 7.76
C PRO A 60 13.13 -8.52 7.43
N HIS A 61 14.21 -7.80 7.72
CA HIS A 61 14.38 -6.37 7.44
C HIS A 61 15.39 -6.15 6.31
N GLY A 62 15.12 -5.15 5.46
CA GLY A 62 16.11 -4.64 4.49
C GLY A 62 17.13 -3.73 5.15
N TYR A 63 18.39 -3.83 4.71
CA TYR A 63 19.51 -3.00 5.16
C TYR A 63 20.30 -2.48 3.96
N GLY A 64 20.89 -1.29 4.08
CA GLY A 64 21.72 -0.68 3.04
C GLY A 64 20.91 0.02 1.94
N SER A 65 21.56 0.23 0.80
CA SER A 65 20.96 0.90 -0.36
C SER A 65 19.97 -0.01 -1.09
N GLN A 66 18.87 0.56 -1.58
CA GLN A 66 17.88 -0.12 -2.40
C GLN A 66 18.35 -0.37 -3.84
N ALA A 67 19.38 0.33 -4.31
CA ALA A 67 19.82 0.32 -5.70
C ALA A 67 20.03 -1.08 -6.30
N PRO A 68 20.68 -2.05 -5.62
CA PRO A 68 20.90 -3.37 -6.20
C PRO A 68 19.58 -4.09 -6.50
N LYS A 69 18.56 -3.93 -5.65
CA LYS A 69 17.24 -4.55 -5.84
C LYS A 69 16.39 -3.80 -6.88
N VAL A 70 16.56 -2.50 -6.98
CA VAL A 70 15.95 -1.69 -8.04
C VAL A 70 16.54 -2.10 -9.39
N ALA A 71 17.86 -2.09 -9.52
CA ALA A 71 18.56 -2.46 -10.75
C ALA A 71 18.29 -3.91 -11.17
N GLU A 72 18.26 -4.85 -10.22
CA GLU A 72 17.89 -6.24 -10.48
C GLU A 72 16.50 -6.34 -11.12
N THR A 73 15.51 -5.62 -10.60
CA THR A 73 14.14 -5.62 -11.14
C THR A 73 14.07 -4.95 -12.51
N ILE A 74 14.73 -3.79 -12.68
CA ILE A 74 14.75 -3.06 -13.95
C ILE A 74 15.45 -3.88 -15.05
N ASN A 75 16.66 -4.37 -14.77
CA ASN A 75 17.40 -5.19 -15.72
C ASN A 75 16.61 -6.45 -16.13
N ARG A 76 15.90 -7.08 -15.18
CA ARG A 76 14.99 -8.19 -15.50
C ARG A 76 13.87 -7.79 -16.44
N ALA A 77 13.15 -6.70 -16.16
CA ALA A 77 12.05 -6.24 -17.02
C ALA A 77 12.53 -5.96 -18.46
N TYR A 78 13.72 -5.34 -18.62
CA TYR A 78 14.34 -5.16 -19.94
C TYR A 78 14.79 -6.48 -20.59
N SER A 79 15.26 -7.44 -19.81
CA SER A 79 15.64 -8.77 -20.31
C SER A 79 14.44 -9.59 -20.77
N TYR A 80 13.25 -9.35 -20.22
CA TYR A 80 12.01 -10.00 -20.62
C TYR A 80 11.38 -9.41 -21.88
N ASN A 81 11.91 -8.29 -22.39
CA ASN A 81 11.63 -7.89 -23.76
C ASN A 81 12.54 -8.67 -24.72
N LEU A 82 12.00 -9.76 -25.26
CA LEU A 82 12.68 -10.68 -26.18
C LEU A 82 12.60 -10.24 -27.64
N LYS A 83 12.03 -9.06 -27.91
CA LYS A 83 11.91 -8.49 -29.26
C LYS A 83 13.28 -8.32 -29.92
N ARG A 84 13.37 -8.64 -31.21
CA ARG A 84 14.63 -8.62 -31.98
C ARG A 84 14.75 -7.35 -32.81
N PHE A 85 13.66 -6.92 -33.43
CA PHE A 85 13.62 -5.75 -34.31
C PHE A 85 12.82 -4.63 -33.65
N SER A 86 13.12 -3.37 -33.96
CA SER A 86 12.33 -2.21 -33.48
C SER A 86 12.03 -2.24 -31.97
N LYS A 87 13.01 -2.69 -31.17
CA LYS A 87 12.87 -2.91 -29.72
C LYS A 87 12.57 -1.62 -28.95
N VAL A 88 13.11 -0.50 -29.42
CA VAL A 88 12.99 0.81 -28.78
C VAL A 88 12.29 1.77 -29.72
N GLN A 89 11.31 2.50 -29.19
CA GLN A 89 10.71 3.66 -29.81
C GLN A 89 11.24 4.92 -29.12
N LYS A 90 11.77 5.87 -29.91
CA LYS A 90 12.18 7.18 -29.41
C LYS A 90 11.01 8.15 -29.50
N LEU A 91 10.63 8.75 -28.39
CA LEU A 91 9.58 9.76 -28.27
C LEU A 91 10.21 10.99 -27.61
N GLU A 92 10.57 11.99 -28.41
CA GLU A 92 11.29 13.19 -27.94
C GLU A 92 12.56 12.80 -27.13
N GLU A 93 12.67 13.17 -25.86
CA GLU A 93 13.74 12.77 -24.95
C GLU A 93 13.61 11.36 -24.36
N PHE A 94 12.44 10.72 -24.48
CA PHE A 94 12.16 9.42 -23.88
C PHE A 94 12.47 8.25 -24.83
N LYS A 95 12.94 7.15 -24.24
CA LYS A 95 13.14 5.86 -24.91
C LYS A 95 12.22 4.81 -24.31
N VAL A 96 11.26 4.35 -25.10
CA VAL A 96 10.22 3.40 -24.66
C VAL A 96 10.49 2.04 -25.28
N GLU A 97 10.42 0.98 -24.46
CA GLU A 97 10.51 -0.39 -24.95
C GLU A 97 9.19 -0.81 -25.60
N ARG A 98 9.25 -1.21 -26.87
CA ARG A 98 8.11 -1.82 -27.57
C ARG A 98 7.98 -3.27 -27.14
N MET A 99 6.87 -3.57 -26.47
CA MET A 99 6.58 -4.92 -25.96
C MET A 99 5.73 -5.74 -26.93
N GLN A 100 5.07 -5.11 -27.92
CA GLN A 100 4.27 -5.80 -28.93
C GLN A 100 5.15 -6.72 -29.76
N TRP A 101 4.80 -8.01 -29.81
CA TRP A 101 5.45 -8.99 -30.67
C TRP A 101 4.91 -8.87 -32.09
N GLU A 102 5.81 -8.87 -33.07
CA GLU A 102 5.44 -8.75 -34.49
C GLU A 102 5.93 -9.98 -35.26
N LYS A 103 5.46 -10.18 -36.49
CA LYS A 103 5.81 -11.36 -37.29
C LYS A 103 7.31 -11.42 -37.60
N GLU A 104 7.95 -10.26 -37.74
CA GLU A 104 9.37 -10.14 -38.08
C GLU A 104 10.28 -10.63 -36.94
N ASP A 105 9.80 -10.65 -35.69
CA ASP A 105 10.56 -11.13 -34.53
C ASP A 105 10.68 -12.67 -34.51
N GLY A 106 9.91 -13.38 -35.35
CA GLY A 106 9.91 -14.83 -35.46
C GLY A 106 8.89 -15.52 -34.53
N PRO A 107 9.11 -16.80 -34.16
CA PRO A 107 8.15 -17.55 -33.36
C PRO A 107 7.99 -16.98 -31.95
N PHE A 108 6.75 -16.91 -31.48
CA PHE A 108 6.41 -16.34 -30.17
C PHE A 108 7.01 -17.17 -29.01
N PRO A 109 7.58 -16.54 -27.97
CA PRO A 109 8.41 -17.22 -26.97
C PRO A 109 7.64 -17.91 -25.82
N HIS A 110 6.63 -18.75 -26.12
CA HIS A 110 5.76 -19.40 -25.11
C HIS A 110 6.47 -20.19 -23.98
N ASN A 111 7.70 -20.66 -24.22
CA ASN A 111 8.44 -21.53 -23.30
C ASN A 111 9.44 -20.78 -22.39
N GLN A 112 9.54 -19.46 -22.53
CA GLN A 112 10.46 -18.62 -21.76
C GLN A 112 9.68 -17.57 -20.98
N ILE A 113 10.29 -17.02 -19.92
CA ILE A 113 9.69 -15.88 -19.22
C ILE A 113 9.88 -14.63 -20.09
N HIS A 114 8.79 -13.96 -20.44
CA HIS A 114 8.83 -12.75 -21.25
C HIS A 114 7.76 -11.75 -20.83
N GLY A 115 7.92 -10.49 -21.24
CA GLY A 115 6.91 -9.44 -21.07
C GLY A 115 6.25 -9.02 -22.39
N ASN A 116 6.61 -9.69 -23.49
CA ASN A 116 6.02 -9.43 -24.80
C ASN A 116 4.58 -9.94 -24.88
N PHE A 117 3.76 -9.28 -25.69
CA PHE A 117 2.38 -9.69 -25.95
C PHE A 117 2.01 -9.57 -27.43
N LEU A 118 1.01 -10.33 -27.87
CA LEU A 118 0.45 -10.23 -29.22
C LEU A 118 -0.75 -9.30 -29.22
N ALA A 119 -0.63 -8.14 -29.88
CA ALA A 119 -1.68 -7.13 -29.89
C ALA A 119 -3.01 -7.62 -30.50
N PRO A 120 -3.04 -8.39 -31.61
CA PRO A 120 -4.28 -8.93 -32.16
C PRO A 120 -4.99 -9.89 -31.19
N GLU A 121 -4.23 -10.75 -30.50
CA GLU A 121 -4.78 -11.70 -29.53
C GLU A 121 -5.31 -10.98 -28.29
N LEU A 122 -4.56 -10.02 -27.74
CA LEU A 122 -5.02 -9.19 -26.62
C LEU A 122 -6.30 -8.42 -26.98
N LYS A 123 -6.36 -7.85 -28.18
CA LYS A 123 -7.57 -7.18 -28.69
C LYS A 123 -8.75 -8.17 -28.74
N SER A 124 -8.56 -9.37 -29.31
CA SER A 124 -9.61 -10.38 -29.36
C SER A 124 -10.09 -10.83 -27.98
N MET A 125 -9.17 -11.03 -27.03
CA MET A 125 -9.52 -11.36 -25.64
C MET A 125 -10.33 -10.25 -24.97
N ALA A 126 -9.90 -8.99 -25.13
CA ALA A 126 -10.61 -7.83 -24.59
C ALA A 126 -11.99 -7.62 -25.22
N GLU A 127 -12.15 -7.93 -26.52
CA GLU A 127 -13.45 -7.88 -27.21
C GLU A 127 -14.43 -8.94 -26.66
N LYS A 128 -13.97 -10.18 -26.48
CA LYS A 128 -14.79 -11.24 -25.87
C LYS A 128 -15.20 -10.87 -24.45
N PHE A 129 -14.27 -10.30 -23.69
CA PHE A 129 -14.55 -9.81 -22.35
C PHE A 129 -15.57 -8.67 -22.34
N LEU A 130 -15.44 -7.71 -23.27
CA LEU A 130 -16.39 -6.63 -23.45
C LEU A 130 -17.78 -7.17 -23.80
N MET A 131 -17.89 -8.13 -24.72
CA MET A 131 -19.19 -8.74 -25.07
C MET A 131 -19.88 -9.39 -23.87
N LEU A 132 -19.11 -9.97 -22.94
CA LEU A 132 -19.64 -10.61 -21.74
C LEU A 132 -20.08 -9.62 -20.66
N TYR A 133 -19.36 -8.49 -20.52
CA TYR A 133 -19.53 -7.57 -19.38
C TYR A 133 -19.86 -6.12 -19.77
N GLN A 134 -20.26 -5.84 -21.02
CA GLN A 134 -20.45 -4.47 -21.53
C GLN A 134 -21.31 -3.57 -20.62
N PRO A 135 -22.52 -3.99 -20.17
CA PRO A 135 -23.36 -3.12 -19.33
C PRO A 135 -22.68 -2.76 -17.99
N ILE A 136 -21.92 -3.70 -17.44
CA ILE A 136 -21.20 -3.52 -16.18
C ILE A 136 -20.00 -2.61 -16.39
N ILE A 137 -19.24 -2.80 -17.48
CA ILE A 137 -18.10 -1.96 -17.84
C ILE A 137 -18.53 -0.50 -18.00
N ASP A 138 -19.64 -0.23 -18.69
CA ASP A 138 -20.13 1.14 -18.90
C ASP A 138 -20.59 1.78 -17.60
N LYS A 139 -21.37 1.03 -16.80
CA LYS A 139 -21.82 1.52 -15.49
C LYS A 139 -20.65 1.81 -14.56
N CYS A 140 -19.67 0.91 -14.46
CA CYS A 140 -18.49 1.14 -13.62
C CYS A 140 -17.69 2.38 -14.08
N ALA A 141 -17.59 2.62 -15.39
CA ALA A 141 -16.91 3.82 -15.90
C ALA A 141 -17.69 5.09 -15.55
N GLU A 142 -19.02 5.08 -15.69
CA GLU A 142 -19.90 6.17 -15.29
C GLU A 142 -19.77 6.46 -13.80
N ASP A 143 -19.96 5.45 -12.94
CA ASP A 143 -19.87 5.57 -11.49
C ASP A 143 -18.49 6.10 -11.05
N THR A 144 -17.41 5.61 -11.68
CA THR A 144 -16.04 6.06 -11.36
C THR A 144 -15.80 7.51 -11.73
N ILE A 145 -16.21 7.94 -12.93
CA ILE A 145 -16.00 9.33 -13.36
C ILE A 145 -16.92 10.29 -12.60
N GLN A 146 -18.18 9.94 -12.37
CA GLN A 146 -19.07 10.73 -11.52
C GLN A 146 -18.49 10.87 -10.12
N LYS A 147 -17.98 9.78 -9.53
CA LYS A 147 -17.30 9.86 -8.24
C LYS A 147 -16.09 10.79 -8.30
N ALA A 148 -15.23 10.68 -9.32
CA ALA A 148 -14.07 11.56 -9.48
C ALA A 148 -14.43 13.05 -9.73
N MET A 149 -15.66 13.36 -10.15
CA MET A 149 -16.16 14.73 -10.27
C MET A 149 -16.51 15.35 -8.93
N TYR A 150 -16.99 14.57 -7.95
CA TYR A 150 -17.43 15.07 -6.65
C TYR A 150 -16.42 14.79 -5.53
N GLU A 151 -15.56 13.78 -5.69
CA GLU A 151 -14.53 13.44 -4.71
C GLU A 151 -13.40 14.46 -4.75
N ASN A 152 -13.06 14.96 -3.56
CA ASN A 152 -11.96 15.88 -3.37
C ASN A 152 -10.62 15.21 -3.64
N ALA A 153 -9.69 15.96 -4.24
CA ALA A 153 -8.35 15.49 -4.57
C ALA A 153 -7.52 15.16 -3.31
N ASP A 154 -7.96 15.60 -2.13
CA ASP A 154 -7.37 15.28 -0.83
C ASP A 154 -7.39 13.78 -0.51
N VAL A 155 -8.16 12.96 -1.26
CA VAL A 155 -8.05 11.50 -1.26
C VAL A 155 -6.61 11.01 -1.46
N LEU A 156 -5.77 11.79 -2.16
CA LEU A 156 -4.34 11.50 -2.32
C LEU A 156 -3.53 11.59 -1.02
N THR A 157 -3.98 12.38 -0.04
CA THR A 157 -3.31 12.56 1.26
C THR A 157 -3.37 11.32 2.14
N LYS A 158 -4.35 10.44 1.88
CA LYS A 158 -4.60 9.15 2.57
C LYS A 158 -3.47 8.12 2.42
N GLY A 159 -2.43 8.45 1.65
CA GLY A 159 -1.24 7.64 1.46
C GLY A 159 -0.22 7.69 2.59
N ARG A 160 0.66 6.66 2.63
CA ARG A 160 1.87 6.69 3.47
C ARG A 160 2.94 7.62 2.87
N GLN A 161 4.12 7.08 2.60
CA GLN A 161 5.21 7.82 1.95
C GLN A 161 5.06 7.81 0.43
N THR A 162 5.39 8.93 -0.19
CA THR A 162 5.25 9.17 -1.62
C THR A 162 6.43 9.99 -2.12
N LEU A 163 6.64 10.03 -3.44
CA LEU A 163 7.64 10.92 -4.02
C LEU A 163 7.06 12.34 -4.13
N ASP A 164 7.75 13.31 -3.54
CA ASP A 164 7.61 14.71 -3.93
C ASP A 164 8.56 14.98 -5.10
N SER A 165 7.97 15.16 -6.29
CA SER A 165 8.70 15.41 -7.53
C SER A 165 9.30 16.82 -7.61
N LEU A 166 8.90 17.75 -6.75
CA LEU A 166 9.44 19.11 -6.73
C LEU A 166 10.78 19.16 -6.01
N THR A 167 10.94 18.39 -4.94
CA THR A 167 12.16 18.36 -4.12
C THR A 167 12.99 17.08 -4.26
N ASP A 168 12.54 16.12 -5.06
CA ASP A 168 13.11 14.78 -5.23
C ASP A 168 13.40 14.13 -3.88
N SER A 169 12.36 14.07 -3.05
CA SER A 169 12.43 13.51 -1.70
C SER A 169 11.22 12.66 -1.38
N SER A 170 11.44 11.66 -0.52
CA SER A 170 10.36 10.84 0.05
C SER A 170 9.77 11.58 1.25
N VAL A 171 8.50 11.94 1.15
CA VAL A 171 7.73 12.64 2.19
C VAL A 171 6.39 11.95 2.43
N THR A 172 5.63 12.38 3.44
CA THR A 172 4.24 11.92 3.62
C THR A 172 3.36 12.41 2.48
N ALA A 173 2.30 11.67 2.18
CA ALA A 173 1.42 12.00 1.05
C ALA A 173 0.77 13.39 1.20
N SER A 174 0.36 13.78 2.40
CA SER A 174 -0.16 15.12 2.70
C SER A 174 0.80 16.25 2.30
N VAL A 175 2.09 16.10 2.59
CA VAL A 175 3.11 17.12 2.28
C VAL A 175 3.37 17.22 0.77
N ALA A 176 3.45 16.08 0.08
CA ALA A 176 3.62 16.07 -1.37
C ALA A 176 2.38 16.63 -2.08
N PHE A 177 1.18 16.28 -1.60
CA PHE A 177 -0.09 16.80 -2.11
C PHE A 177 -0.13 18.32 -2.00
N LYS A 178 0.12 18.86 -0.80
CA LYS A 178 0.15 20.30 -0.55
C LYS A 178 1.08 21.04 -1.52
N ARG A 179 2.32 20.57 -1.66
CA ARG A 179 3.30 21.22 -2.54
C ARG A 179 2.89 21.20 -4.00
N MET A 180 2.29 20.10 -4.46
CA MET A 180 1.76 20.01 -5.83
C MET A 180 0.53 20.91 -6.01
N HIS A 181 -0.36 20.96 -5.01
CA HIS A 181 -1.51 21.86 -5.01
C HIS A 181 -1.08 23.33 -5.06
N GLU A 182 -0.04 23.73 -4.30
CA GLU A 182 0.56 25.06 -4.37
C GLU A 182 1.17 25.35 -5.74
N LEU A 183 1.80 24.36 -6.40
CA LEU A 183 2.29 24.51 -7.76
C LEU A 183 1.14 24.86 -8.72
N TYR A 184 0.04 24.10 -8.68
CA TYR A 184 -1.13 24.35 -9.52
C TYR A 184 -1.74 25.72 -9.21
N ARG A 185 -1.97 26.04 -7.94
CA ARG A 185 -2.54 27.32 -7.50
C ARG A 185 -1.72 28.52 -7.99
N ASN A 186 -0.40 28.48 -7.78
CA ASN A 186 0.47 29.61 -8.08
C ASN A 186 0.66 29.86 -9.58
N ASN A 187 0.47 28.84 -10.43
CA ASN A 187 0.70 28.94 -11.87
C ASN A 187 -0.59 29.05 -12.68
N LEU A 188 -1.69 28.42 -12.25
CA LEU A 188 -2.97 28.40 -12.97
C LEU A 188 -3.99 29.36 -12.37
N SER A 189 -3.79 29.85 -11.14
CA SER A 189 -4.82 30.57 -10.37
C SER A 189 -6.11 29.76 -10.17
N ILE A 190 -6.01 28.43 -10.18
CA ILE A 190 -7.10 27.46 -9.96
C ILE A 190 -6.83 26.75 -8.64
N GLU A 191 -7.85 26.61 -7.81
CA GLU A 191 -7.83 25.72 -6.65
C GLU A 191 -8.32 24.36 -7.14
N ALA A 192 -7.41 23.40 -7.30
CA ALA A 192 -7.74 22.06 -7.80
C ALA A 192 -8.42 21.26 -6.70
N THR A 193 -9.75 21.35 -6.64
CA THR A 193 -10.55 20.78 -5.56
C THR A 193 -10.89 19.32 -5.83
N THR A 194 -11.34 18.98 -7.04
CA THR A 194 -11.81 17.64 -7.38
C THR A 194 -10.73 16.76 -8.02
N CYS A 195 -10.94 15.45 -8.02
CA CYS A 195 -10.02 14.50 -8.67
C CYS A 195 -9.85 14.77 -10.17
N LEU A 196 -10.92 15.15 -10.89
CA LEU A 196 -10.82 15.50 -12.31
C LEU A 196 -10.13 16.84 -12.56
N GLU A 197 -10.42 17.86 -11.75
CA GLU A 197 -9.72 19.16 -11.84
C GLU A 197 -8.21 18.98 -11.63
N TRP A 198 -7.81 18.07 -10.73
CA TRP A 198 -6.40 17.73 -10.53
C TRP A 198 -5.73 17.19 -11.79
N VAL A 199 -6.41 16.29 -12.50
CA VAL A 199 -5.94 15.73 -13.78
C VAL A 199 -5.91 16.82 -14.86
N GLU A 200 -6.91 17.68 -14.90
CA GLU A 200 -6.96 18.80 -15.84
C GLU A 200 -5.83 19.81 -15.61
N CYS A 201 -5.56 20.17 -14.36
CA CYS A 201 -4.47 21.08 -13.99
C CYS A 201 -3.12 20.60 -14.50
N PHE A 202 -2.86 19.28 -14.47
CA PHE A 202 -1.65 18.73 -15.07
C PHE A 202 -1.54 19.06 -16.57
N PHE A 203 -2.61 18.87 -17.34
CA PHE A 203 -2.60 19.18 -18.77
C PHE A 203 -2.50 20.68 -19.04
N ARG A 204 -3.21 21.52 -18.28
CA ARG A 204 -3.11 22.99 -18.39
C ARG A 204 -1.68 23.47 -18.09
N CYS A 205 -1.00 22.86 -17.12
CA CYS A 205 0.41 23.18 -16.84
C CYS A 205 1.37 22.85 -18.00
N LEU A 206 1.08 21.84 -18.83
CA LEU A 206 1.88 21.53 -20.01
C LEU A 206 1.80 22.60 -21.11
N GLU A 207 0.76 23.43 -21.08
CA GLU A 207 0.47 24.44 -22.09
C GLU A 207 0.84 25.87 -21.64
N LEU A 208 1.36 26.02 -20.42
CA LEU A 208 1.73 27.33 -19.88
C LEU A 208 2.91 27.96 -20.65
N PRO A 209 2.93 29.29 -20.78
CA PRO A 209 4.08 30.01 -21.33
C PRO A 209 5.23 30.17 -20.34
N GLU A 210 4.95 30.25 -19.03
CA GLU A 210 5.93 30.31 -17.94
C GLU A 210 5.47 29.43 -16.78
N LEU A 211 6.39 28.64 -16.20
CA LEU A 211 6.15 27.81 -15.03
C LEU A 211 7.12 28.20 -13.90
N LYS A 212 6.57 28.57 -12.75
CA LYS A 212 7.30 28.89 -11.51
C LYS A 212 7.21 27.71 -10.56
N VAL A 213 8.36 27.12 -10.21
CA VAL A 213 8.47 25.91 -9.40
C VAL A 213 9.25 26.20 -8.12
N SER A 214 8.65 25.93 -6.97
CA SER A 214 9.37 25.87 -5.69
C SER A 214 10.05 24.51 -5.55
N THR A 215 11.39 24.48 -5.57
CA THR A 215 12.23 23.28 -5.57
C THR A 215 13.30 23.37 -4.47
N SER A 216 14.25 22.42 -4.47
CA SER A 216 15.41 22.44 -3.58
C SER A 216 16.71 22.29 -4.37
N ARG A 217 17.71 23.12 -4.07
CA ARG A 217 19.06 23.05 -4.65
C ARG A 217 20.04 22.44 -3.65
N LYS A 218 20.92 21.55 -4.13
CA LYS A 218 22.05 21.02 -3.33
C LYS A 218 23.13 22.09 -3.20
N ARG A 219 23.54 22.43 -1.97
CA ARG A 219 24.68 23.31 -1.65
C ARG A 219 25.63 22.58 -0.72
N THR A 220 26.93 22.58 -1.02
CA THR A 220 27.94 22.04 -0.12
C THR A 220 28.29 23.08 0.94
N VAL A 221 28.16 22.70 2.22
CA VAL A 221 28.45 23.57 3.36
C VAL A 221 29.40 22.85 4.31
N ASP A 222 30.43 23.53 4.78
CA ASP A 222 31.35 22.97 5.77
C ASP A 222 30.69 22.88 7.15
N LYS A 223 30.43 21.66 7.62
CA LYS A 223 29.92 21.43 8.98
C LYS A 223 31.07 21.02 9.88
N ARG A 224 31.21 21.70 11.04
CA ARG A 224 32.18 21.30 12.07
C ARG A 224 31.68 20.01 12.73
N LYS A 225 32.46 18.93 12.62
CA LYS A 225 32.22 17.65 13.30
C LYS A 225 33.22 17.51 14.43
N TYR A 226 32.74 17.32 15.65
CA TYR A 226 33.61 17.05 16.79
C TYR A 226 34.11 15.59 16.71
N CYS A 227 35.43 15.41 16.65
CA CYS A 227 36.04 14.10 16.73
C CYS A 227 36.25 13.74 18.21
N ARG A 228 35.49 12.76 18.72
CA ARG A 228 35.60 12.32 20.12
C ARG A 228 37.00 11.78 20.49
N ILE A 229 37.74 11.25 19.51
CA ILE A 229 39.06 10.66 19.70
C ILE A 229 40.13 11.73 19.81
N THR A 230 40.15 12.69 18.87
CA THR A 230 41.17 13.76 18.82
C THR A 230 40.78 15.03 19.57
N LYS A 231 39.60 15.05 20.20
CA LYS A 231 39.01 16.20 20.94
C LYS A 231 39.04 17.52 20.17
N THR A 232 38.99 17.46 18.85
CA THR A 232 39.13 18.62 17.94
C THR A 232 37.95 18.66 16.97
N TYR A 233 37.58 19.87 16.56
CA TYR A 233 36.56 20.08 15.53
C TYR A 233 37.21 20.02 14.15
N THR A 234 36.78 19.08 13.32
CA THR A 234 37.16 19.01 11.91
C THR A 234 36.05 19.58 11.04
N LYS A 235 36.39 20.40 10.05
CA LYS A 235 35.44 20.83 9.02
C LYS A 235 35.22 19.67 8.06
N VAL A 236 33.97 19.22 7.96
CA VAL A 236 33.58 18.18 7.02
C VAL A 236 32.60 18.81 6.03
N PRO A 237 32.92 18.82 4.71
CA PRO A 237 31.97 19.30 3.71
C PRO A 237 30.73 18.41 3.75
N LYS A 238 29.57 19.02 3.91
CA LYS A 238 28.27 18.35 3.94
C LYS A 238 27.37 19.00 2.89
N THR A 239 26.88 18.20 1.96
CA THR A 239 25.84 18.63 1.03
C THR A 239 24.51 18.76 1.77
N VAL A 240 23.89 19.93 1.69
CA VAL A 240 22.56 20.23 2.24
C VAL A 240 21.65 20.66 1.10
N LYS A 241 20.36 20.29 1.19
CA LYS A 241 19.32 20.81 0.29
C LYS A 241 18.80 22.14 0.88
N ILE A 242 18.80 23.19 0.08
CA ILE A 242 18.23 24.50 0.40
C ILE A 242 17.03 24.79 -0.51
N PRO A 243 15.97 25.46 -0.04
CA PRO A 243 14.86 25.90 -0.90
C PRO A 243 15.36 26.78 -2.05
N ALA A 244 14.75 26.65 -3.23
CA ALA A 244 15.07 27.43 -4.42
C ALA A 244 13.81 27.65 -5.27
N LEU A 245 13.70 28.81 -5.92
CA LEU A 245 12.65 29.07 -6.90
C LEU A 245 13.24 28.94 -8.31
N MET A 246 12.60 28.14 -9.16
CA MET A 246 12.98 27.91 -10.55
C MET A 246 11.89 28.47 -11.46
N ASN A 247 12.27 29.32 -12.42
CA ASN A 247 11.35 29.87 -13.42
C ASN A 247 11.72 29.30 -14.79
N ILE A 248 10.80 28.58 -15.42
CA ILE A 248 10.97 27.98 -16.74
C ILE A 248 10.10 28.78 -17.72
N LYS A 249 10.71 29.35 -18.76
CA LYS A 249 10.06 30.32 -19.67
C LYS A 249 9.84 29.81 -21.09
N GLU A 250 10.36 28.63 -21.41
CA GLU A 250 10.20 28.03 -22.74
C GLU A 250 9.18 26.90 -22.68
N GLY A 251 8.15 26.95 -23.53
CA GLY A 251 7.04 25.97 -23.51
C GLY A 251 7.48 24.51 -23.68
N ASN A 252 8.52 24.25 -24.50
CA ASN A 252 9.06 22.90 -24.66
C ASN A 252 9.80 22.43 -23.39
N GLU A 253 10.52 23.32 -22.71
CA GLU A 253 11.17 22.99 -21.44
C GLU A 253 10.14 22.73 -20.32
N ILE A 254 9.02 23.46 -20.32
CA ILE A 254 7.89 23.23 -19.40
C ILE A 254 7.31 21.84 -19.60
N LYS A 255 7.02 21.46 -20.85
CA LYS A 255 6.53 20.12 -21.20
C LYS A 255 7.50 19.04 -20.75
N ALA A 256 8.77 19.16 -21.11
CA ALA A 256 9.80 18.20 -20.71
C ALA A 256 9.92 18.09 -19.18
N TRP A 257 9.88 19.21 -18.46
CA TRP A 257 9.96 19.22 -17.00
C TRP A 257 8.74 18.57 -16.35
N MET A 258 7.53 18.94 -16.75
CA MET A 258 6.27 18.38 -16.23
C MET A 258 6.16 16.88 -16.53
N MET A 259 6.54 16.45 -17.74
CA MET A 259 6.57 15.04 -18.12
C MET A 259 7.60 14.26 -17.29
N LYS A 260 8.80 14.81 -17.06
CA LYS A 260 9.78 14.21 -16.13
C LYS A 260 9.24 14.13 -14.71
N ALA A 261 8.61 15.19 -14.20
CA ALA A 261 8.03 15.22 -12.86
C ALA A 261 6.93 14.16 -12.69
N ALA A 262 6.06 14.00 -13.69
CA ALA A 262 4.98 13.02 -13.69
C ALA A 262 5.45 11.56 -13.80
N THR A 263 6.64 11.31 -14.36
CA THR A 263 7.15 9.96 -14.64
C THR A 263 8.14 9.43 -13.59
N LYS A 264 8.51 10.23 -12.58
CA LYS A 264 9.43 9.81 -11.52
C LYS A 264 8.75 8.96 -10.44
N PHE A 265 9.48 7.95 -9.96
CA PHE A 265 9.11 7.08 -8.85
C PHE A 265 10.18 7.04 -7.75
N ALA A 266 9.75 7.12 -6.50
CA ALA A 266 10.61 6.77 -5.36
C ALA A 266 10.72 5.25 -5.25
N SER A 267 11.85 4.76 -4.75
CA SER A 267 12.08 3.33 -4.52
C SER A 267 12.49 3.03 -3.08
N TYR A 268 12.06 1.88 -2.57
CA TYR A 268 12.32 1.44 -1.20
C TYR A 268 12.64 -0.04 -1.16
N ILE A 269 13.37 -0.48 -0.13
CA ILE A 269 13.45 -1.92 0.17
C ILE A 269 12.18 -2.33 0.91
N LYS A 270 11.56 -3.43 0.48
CA LYS A 270 10.38 -3.96 1.18
C LYS A 270 10.79 -4.58 2.52
N HIS A 271 10.49 -3.87 3.59
CA HIS A 271 10.68 -4.34 4.96
C HIS A 271 9.55 -5.29 5.39
N LYS A 272 9.84 -6.18 6.33
CA LYS A 272 8.88 -7.06 7.02
C LYS A 272 8.10 -8.04 6.13
N GLU A 273 8.45 -8.21 4.85
CA GLU A 273 7.85 -9.23 3.97
C GLU A 273 8.26 -10.65 4.40
N ARG A 274 7.29 -11.48 4.81
CA ARG A 274 7.47 -12.88 5.23
C ARG A 274 7.66 -13.81 4.02
N GLY A 275 8.18 -15.03 4.26
CA GLY A 275 8.23 -16.09 3.25
C GLY A 275 9.20 -15.88 2.07
N LYS A 276 10.11 -14.91 2.14
CA LYS A 276 11.12 -14.65 1.10
C LYS A 276 12.52 -14.51 1.71
N LEU A 277 13.50 -15.24 1.18
CA LEU A 277 14.90 -15.09 1.61
C LEU A 277 15.49 -13.75 1.15
N LYS A 278 15.40 -13.47 -0.16
CA LYS A 278 15.89 -12.23 -0.76
C LYS A 278 14.83 -11.13 -0.69
N ARG A 279 15.24 -9.91 -0.32
CA ARG A 279 14.36 -8.73 -0.31
C ARG A 279 14.06 -8.24 -1.71
N ARG A 280 12.90 -7.60 -1.88
CA ARG A 280 12.47 -6.94 -3.12
C ARG A 280 12.47 -5.43 -2.95
N ALA A 281 12.62 -4.71 -4.07
CA ALA A 281 12.34 -3.28 -4.11
C ALA A 281 10.83 -3.06 -4.36
N ILE A 282 10.28 -2.01 -3.77
CA ILE A 282 8.95 -1.46 -4.06
C ILE A 282 9.09 -0.01 -4.52
N ALA A 283 8.09 0.50 -5.21
CA ALA A 283 8.08 1.87 -5.69
C ALA A 283 6.86 2.64 -5.18
N SER A 284 6.94 3.97 -5.20
CA SER A 284 5.81 4.86 -4.91
C SER A 284 5.77 5.98 -5.95
N ALA A 285 4.59 6.22 -6.50
CA ALA A 285 4.34 7.27 -7.49
C ALA A 285 4.44 8.68 -6.87
N ASN A 286 4.59 9.67 -7.74
CA ASN A 286 4.38 11.08 -7.40
C ASN A 286 2.88 11.45 -7.45
N MET A 287 2.51 12.63 -6.95
CA MET A 287 1.10 13.06 -6.85
C MET A 287 0.37 13.21 -8.18
N ILE A 288 1.07 13.46 -9.28
CA ILE A 288 0.44 13.58 -10.60
C ILE A 288 -0.04 12.21 -11.06
N LEU A 289 0.90 11.27 -11.20
CA LEU A 289 0.60 9.92 -11.71
C LEU A 289 -0.26 9.11 -10.74
N ARG A 290 -0.15 9.39 -9.44
CA ARG A 290 -0.99 8.75 -8.42
C ARG A 290 -2.49 9.03 -8.63
N MET A 291 -2.88 10.23 -9.10
CA MET A 291 -4.27 10.52 -9.40
C MET A 291 -4.80 9.66 -10.56
N PHE A 292 -4.04 9.55 -11.65
CA PHE A 292 -4.40 8.66 -12.76
C PHE A 292 -4.55 7.21 -12.29
N LEU A 293 -3.58 6.70 -11.53
CA LEU A 293 -3.62 5.33 -11.02
C LEU A 293 -4.77 5.10 -10.06
N HIS A 294 -5.14 6.09 -9.25
CA HIS A 294 -6.28 6.02 -8.33
C HIS A 294 -7.60 5.82 -9.08
N ILE A 295 -7.88 6.67 -10.08
CA ILE A 295 -9.10 6.59 -10.91
C ILE A 295 -9.14 5.26 -11.68
N ILE A 296 -8.02 4.83 -12.28
CA ILE A 296 -7.96 3.55 -13.02
C ILE A 296 -8.17 2.35 -12.10
N GLU A 297 -7.52 2.33 -10.93
CA GLU A 297 -7.63 1.22 -9.98
C GLU A 297 -9.04 1.14 -9.37
N GLU A 298 -9.68 2.28 -9.09
CA GLU A 298 -11.05 2.33 -8.59
C GLU A 298 -12.06 1.70 -9.56
N PHE A 299 -11.96 2.03 -10.85
CA PHE A 299 -12.77 1.38 -11.89
C PHE A 299 -12.62 -0.14 -11.85
N HIS A 300 -11.39 -0.66 -11.73
CA HIS A 300 -11.15 -2.10 -11.69
C HIS A 300 -11.54 -2.75 -10.37
N LEU A 301 -11.49 -2.01 -9.26
CA LEU A 301 -12.00 -2.48 -7.97
C LEU A 301 -13.51 -2.66 -8.05
N GLU A 302 -14.24 -1.69 -8.61
CA GLU A 302 -15.69 -1.81 -8.77
C GLU A 302 -16.06 -2.93 -9.75
N LEU A 303 -15.42 -2.94 -10.93
CA LEU A 303 -15.62 -3.98 -11.93
C LEU A 303 -15.32 -5.39 -11.36
N GLY A 304 -14.27 -5.51 -10.53
CA GLY A 304 -13.87 -6.76 -9.90
C GLY A 304 -14.90 -7.36 -8.93
N LYS A 305 -15.83 -6.56 -8.39
CA LYS A 305 -16.95 -7.07 -7.58
C LYS A 305 -17.93 -7.90 -8.43
N HIS A 306 -18.13 -7.49 -9.68
CA HIS A 306 -19.10 -8.08 -10.59
C HIS A 306 -18.54 -9.19 -11.48
N ILE A 307 -17.23 -9.22 -11.74
CA ILE A 307 -16.60 -10.29 -12.51
C ILE A 307 -16.51 -11.58 -11.68
N GLU A 308 -16.98 -12.70 -12.22
CA GLU A 308 -16.98 -14.01 -11.54
C GLU A 308 -15.57 -14.43 -11.11
N GLY A 309 -14.57 -14.35 -11.99
CA GLY A 309 -13.20 -14.79 -11.71
C GLY A 309 -12.36 -13.86 -10.82
N SER A 310 -12.86 -12.67 -10.47
CA SER A 310 -12.09 -11.69 -9.70
C SER A 310 -12.37 -11.81 -8.19
N THR A 311 -11.30 -11.84 -7.39
CA THR A 311 -11.40 -11.87 -5.91
C THR A 311 -10.57 -10.77 -5.24
N ILE A 312 -10.04 -9.83 -6.02
CA ILE A 312 -9.17 -8.75 -5.51
C ILE A 312 -9.96 -7.68 -4.74
N SER A 313 -11.22 -7.43 -5.14
CA SER A 313 -12.08 -6.38 -4.59
C SER A 313 -12.94 -6.83 -3.40
N ILE A 314 -12.72 -8.05 -2.92
CA ILE A 314 -13.49 -8.69 -1.84
C ILE A 314 -12.53 -9.36 -0.86
N GLY A 315 -12.89 -9.37 0.42
CA GLY A 315 -12.06 -9.92 1.49
C GLY A 315 -12.79 -10.96 2.33
N GLY A 316 -12.07 -11.51 3.32
CA GLY A 316 -12.64 -12.32 4.40
C GLY A 316 -13.64 -13.39 3.99
N GLU A 317 -14.73 -13.54 4.74
CA GLU A 317 -15.73 -14.59 4.51
C GLU A 317 -16.49 -14.42 3.19
N GLU A 318 -16.61 -13.20 2.65
CA GLU A 318 -17.16 -12.99 1.31
C GLU A 318 -16.26 -13.61 0.24
N LYS A 319 -14.94 -13.40 0.35
CA LYS A 319 -13.96 -14.03 -0.53
C LYS A 319 -14.04 -15.56 -0.45
N LYS A 320 -14.16 -16.15 0.76
CA LYS A 320 -14.35 -17.61 0.92
C LYS A 320 -15.59 -18.10 0.21
N ARG A 321 -16.73 -17.43 0.42
CA ARG A 321 -18.00 -17.78 -0.23
C ARG A 321 -17.91 -17.69 -1.75
N LYS A 322 -17.27 -16.66 -2.31
CA LYS A 322 -17.08 -16.54 -3.76
C LYS A 322 -16.19 -17.67 -4.31
N ILE A 323 -15.13 -18.03 -3.60
CA ILE A 323 -14.28 -19.17 -3.97
C ILE A 323 -15.11 -20.46 -4.02
N ILE A 324 -15.85 -20.78 -2.96
CA ILE A 324 -16.70 -21.99 -2.91
C ILE A 324 -17.77 -21.96 -4.02
N SER A 325 -18.46 -20.83 -4.20
CA SER A 325 -19.50 -20.68 -5.22
C SER A 325 -18.94 -20.96 -6.62
N ASN A 326 -17.78 -20.39 -6.96
CA ASN A 326 -17.19 -20.59 -8.28
C ASN A 326 -16.65 -22.02 -8.47
N LEU A 327 -16.12 -22.65 -7.41
CA LEU A 327 -15.73 -24.05 -7.45
C LEU A 327 -16.95 -24.96 -7.69
N ASN A 328 -18.07 -24.71 -7.00
CA ASN A 328 -19.31 -25.46 -7.21
C ASN A 328 -19.87 -25.30 -8.63
N THR A 329 -19.78 -24.09 -9.20
CA THR A 329 -20.13 -23.86 -10.61
C THR A 329 -19.27 -24.71 -11.55
N ALA A 330 -17.98 -24.85 -11.25
CA ALA A 330 -17.09 -25.74 -12.00
C ALA A 330 -17.53 -27.20 -11.88
N SER A 331 -17.92 -27.67 -10.68
CA SER A 331 -18.43 -29.04 -10.47
C SER A 331 -19.74 -29.33 -11.24
N LEU A 332 -20.62 -28.33 -11.38
CA LEU A 332 -21.83 -28.45 -12.21
C LEU A 332 -21.47 -28.63 -13.69
N HIS A 333 -20.52 -27.85 -14.20
CA HIS A 333 -20.01 -28.00 -15.57
C HIS A 333 -19.26 -29.32 -15.77
N ALA A 334 -18.53 -29.78 -14.76
CA ALA A 334 -17.86 -31.07 -14.78
C ALA A 334 -18.84 -32.23 -14.94
N SER A 335 -19.98 -32.17 -14.25
CA SER A 335 -21.05 -33.18 -14.37
C SER A 335 -21.58 -33.31 -15.80
N SER A 336 -21.51 -32.22 -16.59
CA SER A 336 -21.91 -32.22 -18.01
C SER A 336 -20.79 -32.61 -18.99
N LEU A 337 -19.52 -32.38 -18.63
CA LEU A 337 -18.37 -32.52 -19.54
C LEU A 337 -17.52 -33.76 -19.23
N GLY A 338 -17.10 -34.02 -17.98
CA GLY A 338 -16.24 -35.16 -17.64
C GLY A 338 -15.24 -34.94 -16.50
N VAL A 339 -13.95 -35.15 -16.76
CA VAL A 339 -12.85 -35.21 -15.79
C VAL A 339 -12.38 -33.82 -15.36
N THR A 340 -12.11 -33.64 -14.06
CA THR A 340 -11.64 -32.38 -13.47
C THR A 340 -10.26 -32.47 -12.83
N LEU A 341 -9.52 -31.36 -12.92
CA LEU A 341 -8.30 -31.10 -12.16
C LEU A 341 -8.33 -29.68 -11.59
N GLN A 342 -7.75 -29.49 -10.42
CA GLN A 342 -7.62 -28.19 -9.78
C GLN A 342 -6.16 -27.77 -9.75
N GLY A 343 -5.87 -26.56 -10.19
CA GLY A 343 -4.55 -25.95 -10.19
C GLY A 343 -4.44 -24.83 -9.16
N THR A 344 -3.42 -24.90 -8.31
CA THR A 344 -2.90 -23.75 -7.56
C THR A 344 -1.75 -23.14 -8.33
N GLU A 345 -1.82 -21.84 -8.60
CA GLU A 345 -0.98 -21.21 -9.60
C GLU A 345 -0.37 -19.90 -9.08
N ASP A 346 0.95 -19.77 -9.21
CA ASP A 346 1.71 -18.55 -8.92
C ASP A 346 2.32 -18.03 -10.22
N ALA A 347 1.97 -16.82 -10.61
CA ALA A 347 2.59 -16.17 -11.76
C ALA A 347 3.96 -15.59 -11.39
N THR A 348 5.01 -16.17 -11.96
CA THR A 348 6.38 -15.71 -11.68
C THR A 348 6.63 -14.36 -12.34
N LYS A 349 7.22 -13.44 -11.58
CA LYS A 349 7.63 -12.12 -12.07
C LYS A 349 6.47 -11.34 -12.73
N TRP A 350 5.27 -11.51 -12.16
CA TRP A 350 4.02 -10.88 -12.60
C TRP A 350 4.21 -9.44 -13.08
N ASN A 351 4.59 -8.53 -12.18
CA ASN A 351 4.73 -7.11 -12.51
C ASN A 351 5.78 -6.88 -13.61
N GLU A 352 6.92 -7.58 -13.59
CA GLU A 352 7.96 -7.42 -14.61
C GLU A 352 7.57 -7.96 -16.00
N GLY A 353 6.61 -8.90 -16.07
CA GLY A 353 6.06 -9.44 -17.32
C GLY A 353 4.90 -8.62 -17.91
N LEU A 354 4.20 -7.83 -17.09
CA LEU A 354 3.12 -6.97 -17.58
C LEU A 354 3.66 -5.74 -18.34
N ALA A 355 2.85 -5.18 -19.24
CA ALA A 355 3.24 -4.01 -20.03
C ALA A 355 2.20 -2.88 -19.91
N PRO A 356 2.58 -1.62 -19.62
CA PRO A 356 1.66 -0.49 -19.59
C PRO A 356 0.85 -0.33 -20.89
N SER A 357 1.48 -0.63 -22.04
CA SER A 357 0.81 -0.61 -23.34
C SER A 357 -0.29 -1.68 -23.49
N ALA A 358 -0.19 -2.81 -22.81
CA ALA A 358 -1.24 -3.83 -22.82
C ALA A 358 -2.49 -3.33 -22.08
N PHE A 359 -2.31 -2.66 -20.94
CA PHE A 359 -3.39 -1.97 -20.24
C PHE A 359 -4.04 -0.89 -21.10
N ALA A 360 -3.23 -0.08 -21.80
CA ALA A 360 -3.78 0.94 -22.71
C ALA A 360 -4.64 0.33 -23.83
N ILE A 361 -4.23 -0.80 -24.41
CA ILE A 361 -5.03 -1.52 -25.41
C ILE A 361 -6.34 -2.04 -24.82
N MET A 362 -6.30 -2.67 -23.64
CA MET A 362 -7.50 -3.16 -22.95
C MET A 362 -8.53 -2.03 -22.73
N HIS A 363 -8.10 -0.91 -22.13
CA HIS A 363 -9.00 0.23 -21.87
C HIS A 363 -9.50 0.85 -23.18
N LYS A 364 -8.65 0.96 -24.21
CA LYS A 364 -9.08 1.45 -25.51
C LYS A 364 -10.18 0.57 -26.10
N VAL A 365 -9.99 -0.76 -26.14
CA VAL A 365 -10.98 -1.71 -26.68
C VAL A 365 -12.32 -1.61 -25.96
N PHE A 366 -12.33 -1.43 -24.63
CA PHE A 366 -13.58 -1.31 -23.87
C PHE A 366 -14.43 -0.10 -24.29
N PHE A 367 -13.82 1.01 -24.72
CA PHE A 367 -14.50 2.28 -24.98
C PHE A 367 -14.22 2.86 -26.38
N ASP A 368 -13.87 2.02 -27.35
CA ASP A 368 -13.59 2.43 -28.73
C ASP A 368 -14.83 2.28 -29.60
N GLN A 369 -15.26 3.36 -30.25
CA GLN A 369 -16.48 3.42 -31.06
C GLN A 369 -16.47 2.39 -32.20
N GLU A 370 -15.39 2.35 -32.99
CA GLU A 370 -15.25 1.43 -34.13
C GLU A 370 -15.31 -0.04 -33.68
N THR A 371 -14.68 -0.36 -32.56
CA THR A 371 -14.73 -1.69 -31.97
C THR A 371 -16.16 -2.07 -31.59
N ARG A 372 -16.92 -1.16 -30.97
CA ARG A 372 -18.30 -1.43 -30.55
C ARG A 372 -19.27 -1.58 -31.71
N GLU A 373 -19.14 -0.74 -32.73
CA GLU A 373 -19.93 -0.85 -33.97
C GLU A 373 -19.74 -2.22 -34.63
N ARG A 374 -18.49 -2.67 -34.76
CA ARG A 374 -18.19 -4.00 -35.32
C ARG A 374 -18.77 -5.15 -34.48
N LEU A 375 -18.84 -5.00 -33.16
CA LEU A 375 -19.39 -6.01 -32.26
C LEU A 375 -20.92 -5.89 -32.07
N ASN A 376 -21.58 -4.95 -32.73
CA ASN A 376 -22.99 -4.61 -32.53
C ASN A 376 -23.33 -4.28 -31.06
N LEU A 377 -22.44 -3.55 -30.39
CA LEU A 377 -22.61 -3.07 -29.02
C LEU A 377 -22.99 -1.57 -29.00
N PRO A 378 -23.68 -1.09 -27.95
CA PRO A 378 -23.99 0.34 -27.81
C PRO A 378 -22.72 1.20 -27.79
N SER A 379 -22.76 2.38 -28.41
CA SER A 379 -21.65 3.34 -28.38
C SER A 379 -21.20 3.63 -26.95
N PRO A 380 -19.90 3.86 -26.70
CA PRO A 380 -19.40 4.25 -25.38
C PRO A 380 -20.08 5.54 -24.91
N SER A 381 -20.38 5.64 -23.62
CA SER A 381 -20.87 6.88 -23.02
C SER A 381 -19.79 7.97 -23.03
N GLU A 382 -20.20 9.22 -22.81
CA GLU A 382 -19.26 10.33 -22.62
C GLU A 382 -18.31 10.06 -21.43
N PHE A 383 -18.85 9.58 -20.32
CA PHE A 383 -18.07 9.15 -19.15
C PHE A 383 -17.08 8.02 -19.50
N GLY A 384 -17.49 7.02 -20.28
CA GLY A 384 -16.61 5.96 -20.77
C GLY A 384 -15.47 6.51 -21.64
N SER A 385 -15.76 7.50 -22.49
CA SER A 385 -14.76 8.18 -23.32
C SER A 385 -13.76 8.98 -22.49
N ILE A 386 -14.22 9.69 -21.46
CA ILE A 386 -13.36 10.41 -20.51
C ILE A 386 -12.47 9.42 -19.75
N PHE A 387 -13.04 8.33 -19.23
CA PHE A 387 -12.28 7.29 -18.53
C PHE A 387 -11.20 6.69 -19.44
N SER A 388 -11.54 6.35 -20.68
CA SER A 388 -10.59 5.81 -21.66
C SER A 388 -9.41 6.75 -21.92
N GLN A 389 -9.65 8.06 -21.99
CA GLN A 389 -8.59 9.07 -22.13
C GLN A 389 -7.68 9.13 -20.90
N ILE A 390 -8.26 9.15 -19.69
CA ILE A 390 -7.50 9.13 -18.43
C ILE A 390 -6.66 7.86 -18.35
N ALA A 391 -7.26 6.70 -18.61
CA ALA A 391 -6.60 5.41 -18.54
C ALA A 391 -5.47 5.28 -19.56
N THR A 392 -5.68 5.71 -20.80
CA THR A 392 -4.65 5.65 -21.85
C THR A 392 -3.47 6.57 -21.54
N ARG A 393 -3.74 7.81 -21.10
CA ARG A 393 -2.69 8.79 -20.75
C ARG A 393 -1.93 8.40 -19.48
N GLY A 394 -2.62 7.87 -18.47
CA GLY A 394 -2.00 7.32 -17.26
C GLY A 394 -1.06 6.14 -17.57
N ASN A 395 -1.51 5.20 -18.42
CA ASN A 395 -0.68 4.09 -18.88
C ASN A 395 0.50 4.53 -19.77
N PHE A 396 0.33 5.63 -20.53
CA PHE A 396 1.43 6.24 -21.28
C PHE A 396 2.50 6.82 -20.35
N LEU A 397 2.10 7.59 -19.32
CA LEU A 397 3.04 8.07 -18.29
C LEU A 397 3.74 6.91 -17.57
N MET A 398 3.03 5.82 -17.29
CA MET A 398 3.63 4.59 -16.75
C MET A 398 4.66 3.96 -17.69
N ALA A 399 4.50 4.04 -19.02
CA ALA A 399 5.46 3.54 -19.99
C ALA A 399 6.77 4.36 -20.04
N LEU A 400 6.69 5.63 -19.62
CA LEU A 400 7.81 6.58 -19.56
C LEU A 400 8.53 6.60 -18.20
N LYS A 401 8.13 5.72 -17.27
CA LYS A 401 8.57 5.76 -15.88
C LYS A 401 10.09 5.73 -15.69
N THR A 402 10.55 6.52 -14.73
CA THR A 402 11.92 6.51 -14.20
C THR A 402 11.89 6.19 -12.71
N VAL A 403 12.87 5.42 -12.24
CA VAL A 403 12.89 4.93 -10.85
C VAL A 403 14.17 5.39 -10.18
N GLN A 404 14.02 5.92 -8.96
CA GLN A 404 15.14 6.33 -8.13
C GLN A 404 16.04 5.14 -7.78
N LEU A 405 17.36 5.25 -7.93
CA LEU A 405 18.30 4.21 -7.47
C LEU A 405 18.56 4.30 -5.96
N GLY A 406 18.39 5.48 -5.38
CA GLY A 406 18.66 5.76 -3.97
C GLY A 406 20.10 6.22 -3.75
N GLU A 407 20.51 6.27 -2.49
CA GLU A 407 21.85 6.71 -2.14
C GLU A 407 22.91 5.76 -2.71
N GLY A 408 24.02 6.34 -3.17
CA GLY A 408 25.17 5.59 -3.68
C GLY A 408 25.83 4.69 -2.65
N PRO A 409 26.70 3.76 -3.06
CA PRO A 409 27.22 2.74 -2.16
C PRO A 409 28.25 3.33 -1.20
N ILE A 410 28.44 2.61 -0.09
CA ILE A 410 29.47 2.94 0.88
C ILE A 410 30.78 2.29 0.42
N SER A 411 31.76 3.11 0.12
CA SER A 411 33.15 2.70 -0.04
C SER A 411 33.85 2.78 1.31
N LYS A 412 34.62 1.73 1.65
CA LYS A 412 35.34 1.63 2.91
C LYS A 412 36.79 1.28 2.63
N THR A 413 37.68 2.01 3.28
CA THR A 413 39.10 1.68 3.48
C THR A 413 39.31 1.35 4.97
N ASP A 414 40.51 0.93 5.34
CA ASP A 414 40.83 0.64 6.74
C ASP A 414 40.68 1.87 7.66
N LEU A 415 40.84 3.07 7.10
CA LEU A 415 40.88 4.33 7.86
C LEU A 415 39.65 5.22 7.65
N THR A 416 38.97 5.11 6.51
CA THR A 416 37.87 6.01 6.14
C THR A 416 36.72 5.28 5.47
N TYR A 417 35.51 5.81 5.61
CA TYR A 417 34.39 5.44 4.77
C TYR A 417 33.89 6.68 4.04
N ASN A 418 33.55 6.52 2.76
CA ASN A 418 32.94 7.56 1.95
C ASN A 418 31.75 6.97 1.20
N ARG A 419 30.84 7.83 0.75
CA ARG A 419 29.74 7.41 -0.12
C ARG A 419 30.05 7.83 -1.54
N LEU A 420 30.12 6.85 -2.44
CA LEU A 420 30.29 7.10 -3.88
C LEU A 420 28.94 7.44 -4.49
N SER A 421 28.93 8.09 -5.64
CA SER A 421 27.74 8.23 -6.48
C SER A 421 27.60 7.00 -7.39
N TRP A 422 26.42 6.76 -7.94
CA TRP A 422 26.19 5.63 -8.86
C TRP A 422 26.78 5.84 -10.25
N ASP A 423 27.09 7.09 -10.60
CA ASP A 423 27.73 7.53 -11.85
C ASP A 423 29.26 7.72 -11.71
N ASP A 424 29.85 7.36 -10.57
CA ASP A 424 31.30 7.34 -10.38
C ASP A 424 32.00 6.26 -11.25
N ASP A 425 33.33 6.34 -11.33
CA ASP A 425 34.16 5.35 -12.03
C ASP A 425 33.82 3.90 -11.61
N ILE A 426 33.32 3.15 -12.59
CA ILE A 426 32.83 1.77 -12.42
C ILE A 426 33.90 0.82 -11.87
N ASN A 427 35.18 1.13 -12.03
CA ASN A 427 36.27 0.29 -11.53
C ASN A 427 36.35 0.27 -10.00
N ARG A 428 35.75 1.25 -9.32
CA ARG A 428 35.73 1.38 -7.85
C ARG A 428 34.75 0.44 -7.15
N PHE A 429 33.85 -0.18 -7.91
CA PHE A 429 32.80 -1.04 -7.37
C PHE A 429 33.28 -2.50 -7.31
N ASN A 430 32.61 -3.35 -6.53
CA ASN A 430 32.87 -4.80 -6.58
C ASN A 430 32.28 -5.43 -7.86
N GLU A 431 32.77 -6.61 -8.25
CA GLU A 431 32.37 -7.26 -9.50
C GLU A 431 30.85 -7.48 -9.63
N GLN A 432 30.19 -7.89 -8.55
CA GLN A 432 28.73 -8.06 -8.53
C GLN A 432 28.00 -6.74 -8.81
N THR A 433 28.53 -5.62 -8.32
CA THR A 433 27.94 -4.31 -8.55
C THR A 433 28.21 -3.81 -9.95
N LYS A 434 29.43 -4.05 -10.47
CA LYS A 434 29.78 -3.72 -11.86
C LYS A 434 28.85 -4.41 -12.85
N GLU A 435 28.51 -5.68 -12.61
CA GLU A 435 27.67 -6.47 -13.50
C GLU A 435 26.32 -5.79 -13.77
N TRP A 436 25.58 -5.42 -12.72
CA TRP A 436 24.27 -4.77 -12.91
C TRP A 436 24.41 -3.28 -13.25
N LEU A 437 25.44 -2.60 -12.75
CA LEU A 437 25.60 -1.15 -12.93
C LEU A 437 25.96 -0.77 -14.37
N LYS A 438 26.74 -1.60 -15.08
CA LYS A 438 27.04 -1.41 -16.52
C LYS A 438 25.76 -1.22 -17.34
N GLU A 439 24.79 -2.08 -17.12
CA GLU A 439 23.50 -2.05 -17.83
C GLU A 439 22.68 -0.81 -17.47
N ILE A 440 22.69 -0.38 -16.22
CA ILE A 440 22.02 0.85 -15.77
C ILE A 440 22.68 2.09 -16.39
N LEU A 441 24.01 2.20 -16.32
CA LEU A 441 24.76 3.31 -16.91
C LEU A 441 24.57 3.40 -18.43
N ARG A 442 24.47 2.26 -19.13
CA ARG A 442 24.16 2.22 -20.56
C ARG A 442 22.79 2.82 -20.89
N ARG A 443 21.80 2.68 -19.99
CA ARG A 443 20.46 3.28 -20.15
C ARG A 443 20.43 4.75 -19.74
N GLY A 444 21.35 5.16 -18.87
CA GLY A 444 21.53 6.52 -18.39
C GLY A 444 20.98 6.71 -16.98
N ILE A 445 21.64 7.58 -16.22
CA ILE A 445 21.21 8.04 -14.90
C ILE A 445 21.03 9.55 -14.98
N ASP A 446 19.83 10.05 -14.68
CA ASP A 446 19.49 11.47 -14.62
C ASP A 446 19.11 11.83 -13.16
N ASP A 447 19.94 12.63 -12.48
CA ASP A 447 19.84 12.98 -11.04
C ASP A 447 19.49 11.80 -10.10
N GLY A 448 20.13 10.65 -10.32
CA GLY A 448 19.93 9.45 -9.50
C GLY A 448 18.69 8.62 -9.85
N TYR A 449 18.02 8.92 -10.96
CA TYR A 449 16.93 8.15 -11.55
C TYR A 449 17.42 7.41 -12.79
N THR A 450 16.88 6.22 -13.03
CA THR A 450 17.14 5.44 -14.25
C THR A 450 15.83 5.17 -14.99
N PRO A 451 15.82 5.17 -16.34
CA PRO A 451 14.69 4.70 -17.13
C PRO A 451 14.30 3.27 -16.78
N ALA A 452 12.99 3.01 -16.70
CA ALA A 452 12.43 1.70 -16.39
C ALA A 452 11.20 1.43 -17.26
N SER A 453 11.28 1.67 -18.57
CA SER A 453 10.11 1.65 -19.47
C SER A 453 9.28 0.34 -19.46
N PRO A 454 9.86 -0.87 -19.60
CA PRO A 454 9.08 -2.11 -19.62
C PRO A 454 8.60 -2.51 -18.21
N GLY A 455 7.68 -3.47 -18.13
CA GLY A 455 7.14 -3.92 -16.83
C GLY A 455 6.12 -2.96 -16.24
N MET A 456 5.37 -3.42 -15.24
CA MET A 456 4.70 -2.60 -14.25
C MET A 456 5.53 -2.53 -12.97
N LEU A 457 5.32 -1.48 -12.18
CA LEU A 457 5.88 -1.41 -10.83
C LEU A 457 4.93 -2.09 -9.85
N MET A 458 5.51 -2.77 -8.85
CA MET A 458 4.74 -3.51 -7.86
C MET A 458 3.76 -2.60 -7.10
N GLY A 459 2.48 -2.99 -7.08
CA GLY A 459 1.45 -2.32 -6.27
C GLY A 459 0.82 -1.08 -6.91
N MET A 460 0.99 -0.85 -8.22
CA MET A 460 0.40 0.31 -8.90
C MET A 460 -1.04 0.07 -9.40
N LEU A 461 -1.30 -1.09 -10.02
CA LEU A 461 -2.62 -1.49 -10.53
C LEU A 461 -2.88 -2.97 -10.21
N ASN A 462 -3.18 -3.29 -8.95
CA ASN A 462 -3.41 -4.68 -8.53
C ASN A 462 -4.75 -5.20 -9.09
N ALA A 463 -5.81 -4.41 -8.94
CA ALA A 463 -7.13 -4.71 -9.49
C ALA A 463 -7.08 -4.69 -11.01
N GLY A 464 -6.48 -3.66 -11.61
CA GLY A 464 -6.31 -3.59 -13.07
C GLY A 464 -5.56 -4.79 -13.63
N SER A 465 -4.47 -5.23 -12.97
CA SER A 465 -3.72 -6.42 -13.41
C SER A 465 -4.53 -7.71 -13.28
N THR A 466 -5.42 -7.79 -12.28
CA THR A 466 -6.32 -8.93 -12.10
C THR A 466 -7.31 -9.03 -13.27
N THR A 467 -7.92 -7.91 -13.67
CA THR A 467 -8.79 -7.85 -14.86
C THR A 467 -8.05 -8.27 -16.12
N LEU A 468 -6.83 -7.73 -16.35
CA LEU A 468 -6.00 -8.10 -17.49
C LEU A 468 -5.68 -9.61 -17.51
N GLY A 469 -5.42 -10.22 -16.34
CA GLY A 469 -5.17 -11.65 -16.21
C GLY A 469 -6.39 -12.56 -16.30
N LEU A 470 -7.60 -12.01 -16.36
CA LEU A 470 -8.84 -12.75 -16.58
C LEU A 470 -9.29 -12.71 -18.05
N LEU A 471 -8.78 -11.77 -18.85
CA LEU A 471 -9.08 -11.71 -20.31
C LEU A 471 -8.78 -13.04 -21.06
N PRO A 472 -7.69 -13.78 -20.77
CA PRO A 472 -7.34 -14.96 -21.55
C PRO A 472 -8.15 -16.22 -21.20
N VAL A 473 -8.98 -16.16 -20.16
CA VAL A 473 -9.75 -17.32 -19.68
C VAL A 473 -10.70 -17.80 -20.79
N ASN A 474 -10.61 -19.09 -21.15
CA ASN A 474 -11.37 -19.72 -22.25
C ASN A 474 -11.11 -19.13 -23.66
N HIS A 475 -10.05 -18.36 -23.87
CA HIS A 475 -9.68 -17.90 -25.21
C HIS A 475 -9.18 -19.06 -26.08
N LEU A 476 -9.58 -19.12 -27.35
CA LEU A 476 -9.19 -20.18 -28.31
C LEU A 476 -9.41 -21.63 -27.84
N MET A 477 -10.26 -21.86 -26.82
CA MET A 477 -10.63 -23.19 -26.33
C MET A 477 -11.99 -23.62 -26.90
N ASN A 478 -12.15 -24.92 -27.14
CA ASN A 478 -13.44 -25.49 -27.54
C ASN A 478 -14.30 -25.77 -26.30
N GLN A 479 -15.22 -24.85 -25.97
CA GLN A 479 -16.05 -24.93 -24.77
C GLN A 479 -16.95 -26.17 -24.67
N TYR A 480 -17.14 -26.92 -25.77
CA TYR A 480 -17.86 -28.19 -25.77
C TYR A 480 -17.00 -29.39 -25.32
N GLU A 481 -15.67 -29.27 -25.39
CA GLU A 481 -14.73 -30.35 -25.09
C GLU A 481 -13.88 -30.04 -23.84
N GLU A 482 -13.62 -28.75 -23.60
CA GLU A 482 -12.79 -28.25 -22.51
C GLU A 482 -13.26 -26.89 -22.00
N LYS A 483 -13.09 -26.65 -20.70
CA LYS A 483 -13.42 -25.38 -20.06
C LYS A 483 -12.53 -25.12 -18.85
N VAL A 484 -12.20 -23.86 -18.63
CA VAL A 484 -11.44 -23.39 -17.47
C VAL A 484 -12.28 -22.40 -16.66
N VAL A 485 -12.32 -22.62 -15.35
CA VAL A 485 -12.91 -21.70 -14.37
C VAL A 485 -11.79 -21.20 -13.47
N THR A 486 -11.46 -19.92 -13.54
CA THR A 486 -10.31 -19.35 -12.82
C THR A 486 -10.75 -18.27 -11.84
N LEU A 487 -10.23 -18.39 -10.61
CA LEU A 487 -10.20 -17.35 -9.60
C LEU A 487 -8.83 -16.68 -9.61
N ARG A 488 -8.78 -15.35 -9.64
CA ARG A 488 -7.52 -14.59 -9.66
C ARG A 488 -7.55 -13.45 -8.63
N SER A 489 -6.38 -13.22 -8.02
CA SER A 489 -6.09 -12.07 -7.16
C SER A 489 -4.65 -11.64 -7.43
N SER A 490 -4.45 -10.70 -8.36
CA SER A 490 -3.13 -10.33 -8.88
C SER A 490 -2.35 -11.55 -9.43
N ASP A 491 -1.17 -11.84 -8.87
CA ASP A 491 -0.27 -12.91 -9.31
C ASP A 491 -0.72 -14.32 -8.91
N ASP A 492 -1.53 -14.44 -7.86
CA ASP A 492 -2.07 -15.72 -7.40
C ASP A 492 -3.36 -16.07 -8.17
N SER A 493 -3.44 -17.30 -8.67
CA SER A 493 -4.66 -17.86 -9.25
C SER A 493 -4.95 -19.28 -8.76
N MET A 494 -6.23 -19.64 -8.77
CA MET A 494 -6.70 -20.99 -8.57
C MET A 494 -7.68 -21.32 -9.69
N SER A 495 -7.42 -22.39 -10.41
CA SER A 495 -8.16 -22.73 -11.64
C SER A 495 -8.70 -24.15 -11.56
N VAL A 496 -9.95 -24.37 -11.97
CA VAL A 496 -10.51 -25.70 -12.21
C VAL A 496 -10.55 -25.93 -13.71
N TYR A 497 -9.91 -27.02 -14.13
CA TYR A 497 -9.77 -27.48 -15.49
C TYR A 497 -10.73 -28.62 -15.74
N ILE A 498 -11.59 -28.47 -16.73
CA ILE A 498 -12.68 -29.39 -17.05
C ILE A 498 -12.47 -29.88 -18.48
N GLY A 499 -12.58 -31.19 -18.70
CA GLY A 499 -12.51 -31.77 -20.05
C GLY A 499 -13.28 -33.08 -20.18
N ILE A 500 -13.66 -33.42 -21.40
CA ILE A 500 -14.40 -34.68 -21.68
C ILE A 500 -13.59 -35.95 -21.43
N SER A 501 -12.26 -35.83 -21.45
CA SER A 501 -11.33 -36.87 -21.08
C SER A 501 -10.09 -36.26 -20.44
N LEU A 502 -9.29 -37.07 -19.75
CA LEU A 502 -8.04 -36.61 -19.14
C LEU A 502 -7.10 -35.93 -20.15
N ALA A 503 -7.10 -36.37 -21.41
CA ALA A 503 -6.31 -35.73 -22.46
C ALA A 503 -6.78 -34.30 -22.76
N HIS A 504 -8.11 -34.07 -22.82
CA HIS A 504 -8.68 -32.73 -22.99
C HIS A 504 -8.46 -31.86 -21.74
N THR A 505 -8.53 -32.44 -20.54
CA THR A 505 -8.18 -31.71 -19.31
C THR A 505 -6.73 -31.25 -19.34
N PHE A 506 -5.78 -32.08 -19.77
CA PHE A 506 -4.39 -31.63 -19.96
C PHE A 506 -4.23 -30.57 -21.05
N GLN A 507 -4.97 -30.70 -22.15
CA GLN A 507 -4.98 -29.70 -23.21
C GLN A 507 -5.46 -28.34 -22.69
N SER A 508 -6.53 -28.31 -21.90
CA SER A 508 -7.05 -27.08 -21.28
C SER A 508 -6.02 -26.38 -20.37
N ILE A 509 -5.19 -27.15 -19.65
CA ILE A 509 -4.09 -26.61 -18.84
C ILE A 509 -3.03 -25.97 -19.73
N ILE A 510 -2.66 -26.65 -20.82
CA ILE A 510 -1.66 -26.17 -21.78
C ILE A 510 -2.16 -24.89 -22.46
N ASP A 511 -3.41 -24.88 -22.91
CA ASP A 511 -4.00 -23.74 -23.61
C ASP A 511 -4.21 -22.55 -22.68
N ASN A 512 -4.63 -22.76 -21.43
CA ASN A 512 -4.72 -21.67 -20.44
C ASN A 512 -3.35 -21.03 -20.21
N ARG A 513 -2.33 -21.86 -20.02
CA ARG A 513 -0.94 -21.40 -19.85
C ARG A 513 -0.45 -20.65 -21.09
N ARG A 514 -0.78 -21.15 -22.29
CA ARG A 514 -0.41 -20.52 -23.56
C ARG A 514 -1.07 -19.15 -23.71
N ASN A 515 -2.37 -19.07 -23.41
CA ASN A 515 -3.16 -17.85 -23.50
C ASN A 515 -2.68 -16.76 -22.53
N LEU A 516 -2.37 -17.13 -21.29
CA LEU A 516 -1.74 -16.22 -20.34
C LEU A 516 -0.38 -15.72 -20.88
N GLY A 517 0.40 -16.62 -21.48
CA GLY A 517 1.65 -16.28 -22.15
C GLY A 517 1.47 -15.27 -23.29
N LEU A 518 0.39 -15.31 -24.07
CA LEU A 518 0.13 -14.37 -25.17
C LEU A 518 0.07 -12.90 -24.71
N ILE A 519 -0.18 -12.66 -23.42
CA ILE A 519 -0.28 -11.31 -22.82
C ILE A 519 0.81 -11.03 -21.77
N GLY A 520 1.91 -11.78 -21.77
CA GLY A 520 3.05 -11.55 -20.88
C GLY A 520 2.85 -12.05 -19.44
N ILE A 521 1.85 -12.90 -19.19
CA ILE A 521 1.62 -13.55 -17.89
C ILE A 521 2.28 -14.93 -17.88
N ASN A 522 3.21 -15.13 -16.96
CA ASN A 522 4.07 -16.32 -16.94
C ASN A 522 3.79 -17.18 -15.69
N LEU A 523 3.09 -18.31 -15.87
CA LEU A 523 2.86 -19.26 -14.76
C LEU A 523 4.17 -19.96 -14.34
N SER A 524 4.43 -20.04 -13.04
CA SER A 524 5.64 -20.64 -12.49
C SER A 524 5.63 -22.17 -12.61
N LYS A 525 6.62 -22.76 -13.27
CA LYS A 525 6.75 -24.24 -13.31
C LYS A 525 7.08 -24.84 -11.94
N ASP A 526 7.81 -24.09 -11.12
CA ASP A 526 8.32 -24.58 -9.82
C ASP A 526 7.33 -24.39 -8.67
N LYS A 527 6.23 -23.67 -8.90
CA LYS A 527 5.29 -23.27 -7.84
C LYS A 527 3.82 -23.50 -8.19
N SER A 528 3.50 -23.75 -9.45
CA SER A 528 2.16 -24.16 -9.84
C SER A 528 2.03 -25.67 -9.65
N PHE A 529 0.98 -26.10 -8.96
CA PHE A 529 0.71 -27.50 -8.67
C PHE A 529 -0.72 -27.85 -9.10
N PHE A 530 -0.91 -29.09 -9.55
CA PHE A 530 -2.21 -29.60 -9.99
C PHE A 530 -2.59 -30.82 -9.17
N PHE A 531 -3.85 -30.86 -8.73
CA PHE A 531 -4.41 -31.88 -7.85
C PHE A 531 -5.78 -32.32 -8.36
N LYS A 532 -6.34 -33.34 -7.71
CA LYS A 532 -7.77 -33.63 -7.84
C LYS A 532 -8.58 -32.45 -7.31
N GLU A 533 -9.74 -32.19 -7.90
CA GLU A 533 -10.70 -31.21 -7.39
C GLU A 533 -10.99 -31.41 -5.89
N GLY A 534 -11.07 -30.30 -5.16
CA GLY A 534 -11.24 -30.26 -3.71
C GLY A 534 -9.96 -29.96 -2.94
N PHE A 535 -8.80 -29.94 -3.60
CA PHE A 535 -7.51 -29.65 -2.98
C PHE A 535 -6.85 -28.44 -3.62
N GLY A 536 -6.32 -27.54 -2.79
CA GLY A 536 -5.58 -26.39 -3.30
C GLY A 536 -5.19 -25.38 -2.23
N GLU A 537 -4.43 -24.40 -2.68
CA GLU A 537 -4.09 -23.19 -1.94
C GLU A 537 -4.43 -21.95 -2.80
N PHE A 538 -4.93 -20.90 -2.15
CA PHE A 538 -5.19 -19.61 -2.76
C PHE A 538 -5.02 -18.46 -1.75
N THR A 539 -4.06 -17.57 -1.97
CA THR A 539 -3.77 -16.41 -1.09
C THR A 539 -3.52 -16.78 0.38
N SER A 540 -2.78 -17.87 0.59
CA SER A 540 -2.49 -18.53 1.87
C SER A 540 -3.71 -19.16 2.55
N TRP A 541 -4.81 -19.43 1.84
CA TRP A 541 -5.90 -20.28 2.31
C TRP A 541 -5.83 -21.65 1.68
N TYR A 542 -5.98 -22.68 2.51
CA TYR A 542 -5.79 -24.07 2.11
C TYR A 542 -7.12 -24.82 2.12
N MET A 543 -7.33 -25.65 1.10
CA MET A 543 -8.52 -26.47 0.91
C MET A 543 -8.16 -27.95 0.91
N ASP A 544 -8.90 -28.74 1.68
CA ASP A 544 -8.86 -30.20 1.78
C ASP A 544 -10.30 -30.70 1.87
N GLY A 545 -10.98 -30.76 0.73
CA GLY A 545 -12.44 -30.87 0.63
C GLY A 545 -13.13 -29.55 1.01
N ASP A 546 -12.90 -29.09 2.24
CA ASP A 546 -13.36 -27.80 2.79
C ASP A 546 -12.17 -26.88 3.11
N PHE A 547 -12.47 -25.60 3.40
CA PHE A 547 -11.44 -24.67 3.89
C PHE A 547 -10.90 -25.11 5.25
N THR A 548 -9.58 -25.23 5.33
CA THR A 548 -8.89 -25.53 6.58
C THR A 548 -8.69 -24.27 7.41
N SER A 549 -8.78 -24.42 8.74
CA SER A 549 -8.50 -23.32 9.66
C SER A 549 -6.99 -23.01 9.70
N GLN A 550 -6.64 -21.73 9.54
CA GLN A 550 -5.25 -21.29 9.58
C GLN A 550 -5.05 -20.12 10.54
N PHE A 551 -4.41 -20.40 11.68
CA PHE A 551 -4.07 -19.39 12.69
C PHE A 551 -2.66 -18.79 12.51
N GLY A 552 -1.76 -19.51 11.82
CA GLY A 552 -0.34 -19.13 11.74
C GLY A 552 -0.11 -17.68 11.29
N VAL A 553 -0.82 -17.23 10.25
CA VAL A 553 -0.72 -15.86 9.71
C VAL A 553 -1.18 -14.77 10.69
N GLU A 554 -2.08 -15.11 11.62
CA GLU A 554 -2.65 -14.20 12.62
C GLU A 554 -1.84 -14.13 13.92
N THR A 555 -0.79 -14.94 14.08
CA THR A 555 0.02 -14.90 15.30
C THR A 555 0.65 -13.53 15.55
N SER A 556 0.94 -12.77 14.48
CA SER A 556 1.49 -11.42 14.60
C SER A 556 0.50 -10.39 15.15
N SER A 557 -0.81 -10.61 15.03
CA SER A 557 -1.86 -9.70 15.51
C SER A 557 -2.09 -9.80 17.03
N ILE A 558 -1.41 -10.72 17.73
CA ILE A 558 -1.39 -10.78 19.21
C ILE A 558 -0.50 -9.67 19.80
N ARG A 559 0.42 -9.10 19.01
CA ARG A 559 1.29 -8.03 19.51
C ARG A 559 0.48 -6.73 19.65
N PRO A 560 0.64 -5.98 20.76
CA PRO A 560 0.02 -4.67 20.90
C PRO A 560 0.47 -3.75 19.76
N GLN A 561 -0.47 -2.94 19.23
CA GLN A 561 -0.17 -1.98 18.17
C GLN A 561 0.67 -0.81 18.69
N GLY A 562 0.58 -0.55 19.98
CA GLY A 562 1.25 0.53 20.65
C GLY A 562 0.60 1.85 20.28
N LYS A 563 -0.73 1.96 20.28
CA LYS A 563 -1.40 3.27 20.14
C LYS A 563 -1.48 3.96 21.50
N ASN A 564 -2.35 3.44 22.33
CA ASN A 564 -2.50 3.72 23.75
C ASN A 564 -2.95 2.42 24.45
N PRO A 565 -2.88 2.31 25.78
CA PRO A 565 -3.20 1.08 26.48
C PRO A 565 -4.65 0.60 26.30
N PRO A 566 -5.70 1.45 26.41
CA PRO A 566 -7.08 1.02 26.18
C PRO A 566 -7.32 0.46 24.77
N ASP A 567 -6.89 1.17 23.72
CA ASP A 567 -7.09 0.76 22.33
C ASP A 567 -6.30 -0.52 22.01
N ASP A 568 -5.11 -0.69 22.59
CA ASP A 568 -4.34 -1.92 22.43
C ASP A 568 -5.03 -3.12 23.12
N HIS A 569 -5.62 -2.93 24.31
CA HIS A 569 -6.41 -3.97 24.99
C HIS A 569 -7.67 -4.31 24.18
N ALA A 570 -8.41 -3.30 23.72
CA ALA A 570 -9.62 -3.47 22.93
C ALA A 570 -9.32 -4.15 21.58
N SER A 571 -8.21 -3.82 20.93
CA SER A 571 -7.77 -4.47 19.69
C SER A 571 -7.54 -5.98 19.86
N ILE A 572 -6.97 -6.40 21.01
CA ILE A 572 -6.82 -7.82 21.33
C ILE A 572 -8.20 -8.48 21.56
N ALA A 573 -9.11 -7.82 22.28
CA ALA A 573 -10.44 -8.35 22.55
C ALA A 573 -11.28 -8.49 21.27
N LYS A 574 -11.40 -7.40 20.49
CA LYS A 574 -12.11 -7.38 19.20
C LYS A 574 -11.50 -8.37 18.21
N GLY A 575 -10.17 -8.42 18.08
CA GLY A 575 -9.49 -9.40 17.24
C GLY A 575 -9.72 -10.85 17.67
N THR A 576 -9.94 -11.10 18.98
CA THR A 576 -10.32 -12.42 19.49
C THR A 576 -11.78 -12.74 19.13
N ALA A 577 -12.69 -11.77 19.28
CA ALA A 577 -14.10 -11.93 18.91
C ALA A 577 -14.27 -12.21 17.41
N THR A 578 -13.57 -11.48 16.54
CA THR A 578 -13.58 -11.72 15.08
C THR A 578 -13.04 -13.11 14.73
N ALA A 579 -11.94 -13.53 15.37
CA ALA A 579 -11.36 -14.86 15.13
C ALA A 579 -12.27 -16.01 15.62
N LEU A 580 -13.03 -15.81 16.70
CA LEU A 580 -14.08 -16.72 17.14
C LEU A 580 -15.26 -16.76 16.14
N GLY A 581 -15.74 -15.59 15.70
CA GLY A 581 -16.86 -15.48 14.77
C GLY A 581 -16.56 -16.09 13.38
N THR A 582 -15.31 -16.01 12.94
CA THR A 582 -14.83 -16.62 11.69
C THR A 582 -14.41 -18.08 11.83
N LEU A 583 -14.57 -18.67 13.03
CA LEU A 583 -14.17 -20.04 13.36
C LEU A 583 -12.69 -20.35 13.07
N THR A 584 -11.85 -19.33 13.02
CA THR A 584 -10.39 -19.48 12.82
C THR A 584 -9.68 -19.88 14.12
N MET A 585 -10.36 -19.72 15.26
CA MET A 585 -9.83 -20.00 16.58
C MET A 585 -10.93 -20.59 17.48
N ASN A 586 -10.60 -21.59 18.28
CA ASN A 586 -11.51 -22.18 19.25
C ASN A 586 -11.50 -21.43 20.60
N HIS A 587 -12.37 -21.81 21.54
CA HIS A 587 -12.48 -21.15 22.85
C HIS A 587 -11.20 -21.22 23.71
N LEU A 588 -10.41 -22.30 23.59
CA LEU A 588 -9.13 -22.45 24.30
C LEU A 588 -8.07 -21.48 23.75
N GLY A 589 -7.96 -21.40 22.42
CA GLY A 589 -7.12 -20.44 21.72
C GLY A 589 -7.51 -19.00 22.05
N ALA A 590 -8.82 -18.72 22.10
CA ALA A 590 -9.34 -17.40 22.45
C ALA A 590 -8.95 -16.97 23.86
N THR A 591 -9.14 -17.87 24.84
CA THR A 591 -8.76 -17.63 26.23
C THR A 591 -7.26 -17.35 26.35
N SER A 592 -6.43 -18.13 25.63
CA SER A 592 -4.99 -17.96 25.58
C SER A 592 -4.58 -16.63 24.94
N ARG A 593 -5.24 -16.25 23.84
CA ARG A 593 -5.02 -14.98 23.13
C ARG A 593 -5.35 -13.77 23.99
N LEU A 594 -6.50 -13.77 24.68
CA LEU A 594 -6.88 -12.69 25.61
C LEU A 594 -5.86 -12.55 26.74
N LYS A 595 -5.42 -13.66 27.33
CA LYS A 595 -4.44 -13.65 28.42
C LYS A 595 -3.07 -13.15 27.95
N LEU A 596 -2.52 -13.75 26.90
CA LEU A 596 -1.20 -13.39 26.37
C LEU A 596 -1.18 -11.97 25.80
N GLY A 597 -2.24 -11.58 25.08
CA GLY A 597 -2.39 -10.24 24.52
C GLY A 597 -2.45 -9.19 25.63
N ALA A 598 -3.34 -9.33 26.63
CA ALA A 598 -3.40 -8.40 27.76
C ALA A 598 -2.07 -8.33 28.54
N MET A 599 -1.37 -9.45 28.71
CA MET A 599 -0.02 -9.45 29.28
C MET A 599 0.99 -8.69 28.41
N GLY A 600 0.91 -8.83 27.09
CA GLY A 600 1.72 -8.09 26.14
C GLY A 600 1.50 -6.58 26.21
N VAL A 601 0.24 -6.14 26.28
CA VAL A 601 -0.14 -4.73 26.45
C VAL A 601 0.40 -4.19 27.78
N ASN A 602 0.17 -4.92 28.88
CA ASN A 602 0.67 -4.54 30.21
C ASN A 602 2.20 -4.39 30.23
N ARG A 603 2.94 -5.27 29.56
CA ARG A 603 4.40 -5.18 29.46
C ARG A 603 4.85 -3.99 28.62
N LEU A 604 4.21 -3.74 27.47
CA LEU A 604 4.55 -2.61 26.60
C LEU A 604 4.41 -1.28 27.35
N TRP A 605 3.29 -1.12 28.06
CA TRP A 605 2.92 0.11 28.75
C TRP A 605 3.33 0.15 30.22
N ARG A 606 4.08 -0.86 30.69
CA ARG A 606 4.58 -0.97 32.07
C ARG A 606 3.48 -0.92 33.14
N ILE A 607 2.32 -1.48 32.83
CA ILE A 607 1.18 -1.55 33.75
C ILE A 607 1.43 -2.68 34.76
N GLN A 608 1.45 -2.32 36.04
CA GLN A 608 1.64 -3.26 37.14
C GLN A 608 0.31 -3.53 37.85
N LYS A 609 0.09 -4.80 38.21
CA LYS A 609 -1.04 -5.22 39.03
C LYS A 609 -0.65 -5.12 40.50
N ILE A 610 -1.18 -4.12 41.18
CA ILE A 610 -0.91 -3.85 42.59
C ILE A 610 -2.21 -4.04 43.36
N ASN A 611 -2.16 -4.80 44.45
CA ASN A 611 -3.32 -4.99 45.32
C ASN A 611 -3.69 -3.66 45.99
N ASN A 612 -4.97 -3.31 45.99
CA ASN A 612 -5.49 -2.05 46.54
C ASN A 612 -4.76 -0.80 45.99
N LYS A 613 -4.39 -0.81 44.71
CA LYS A 613 -3.76 0.36 44.04
C LYS A 613 -4.58 1.64 44.21
N ARG A 614 -5.91 1.50 44.22
CA ARG A 614 -6.87 2.55 44.52
C ARG A 614 -7.67 2.12 45.74
N GLU A 615 -7.69 2.96 46.75
CA GLU A 615 -8.45 2.72 47.97
C GLU A 615 -9.95 2.67 47.64
N GLY A 616 -10.67 1.69 48.20
CA GLY A 616 -12.12 1.53 48.00
C GLY A 616 -12.55 0.97 46.63
N VAL A 617 -11.62 0.68 45.69
CA VAL A 617 -11.95 0.17 44.36
C VAL A 617 -11.48 -1.27 44.19
N SER A 618 -12.41 -2.20 43.89
CA SER A 618 -12.05 -3.59 43.66
C SER A 618 -11.26 -3.80 42.36
N SER A 619 -10.49 -4.90 42.31
CA SER A 619 -9.72 -5.26 41.10
C SER A 619 -10.61 -5.60 39.89
N ASN A 620 -11.89 -5.94 40.12
CA ASN A 620 -12.86 -6.21 39.05
C ASN A 620 -13.32 -4.91 38.37
N VAL A 621 -13.47 -3.82 39.12
CA VAL A 621 -13.88 -2.49 38.60
C VAL A 621 -12.70 -1.69 38.04
N LEU A 622 -11.51 -1.84 38.63
CA LEU A 622 -10.30 -1.17 38.19
C LEU A 622 -10.03 -1.48 36.71
N LEU A 623 -9.74 -0.47 35.87
CA LEU A 623 -9.49 -0.70 34.43
C LEU A 623 -8.15 -1.43 34.20
N LEU A 624 -8.02 -2.14 33.08
CA LEU A 624 -6.82 -2.87 32.68
C LEU A 624 -5.63 -1.91 32.58
N SER A 625 -5.86 -0.72 32.03
CA SER A 625 -4.87 0.37 31.97
C SER A 625 -4.37 0.85 33.33
N ASP A 626 -5.17 0.70 34.40
CA ASP A 626 -4.77 0.99 35.78
C ASP A 626 -4.30 -0.25 36.56
N GLY A 627 -4.22 -1.43 35.93
CA GLY A 627 -3.74 -2.67 36.54
C GLY A 627 -4.82 -3.59 37.09
N GLY A 628 -6.08 -3.41 36.68
CA GLY A 628 -7.19 -4.26 37.08
C GLY A 628 -7.18 -5.68 36.50
N ARG A 629 -8.18 -6.46 36.89
CA ARG A 629 -8.40 -7.82 36.37
C ARG A 629 -8.97 -7.75 34.94
N ASN A 630 -8.60 -8.73 34.12
CA ASN A 630 -9.25 -8.93 32.82
C ASN A 630 -10.55 -9.71 33.03
N LEU A 631 -11.69 -9.08 32.71
CA LEU A 631 -13.02 -9.70 32.77
C LEU A 631 -13.46 -10.28 31.42
N TRP A 632 -12.72 -10.02 30.34
CA TRP A 632 -13.01 -10.61 29.05
C TRP A 632 -12.73 -12.12 29.04
N ASN A 633 -13.67 -12.84 28.45
CA ASN A 633 -13.63 -14.26 28.14
C ASN A 633 -14.15 -14.48 26.71
N CYS A 634 -14.22 -15.73 26.26
CA CYS A 634 -14.66 -16.06 24.91
C CYS A 634 -16.10 -15.63 24.59
N CYS A 635 -16.96 -15.43 25.59
CA CYS A 635 -18.36 -15.07 25.40
C CYS A 635 -18.61 -13.56 25.36
N ASN A 636 -17.74 -12.74 25.97
CA ASN A 636 -17.97 -11.31 26.16
C ASN A 636 -16.85 -10.40 25.60
N CYS A 637 -15.83 -10.95 24.93
CA CYS A 637 -14.73 -10.17 24.36
C CYS A 637 -15.10 -9.21 23.21
N HIS A 638 -16.35 -9.23 22.76
CA HIS A 638 -16.91 -8.24 21.84
C HIS A 638 -17.41 -6.97 22.56
N LEU A 639 -17.51 -6.99 23.89
CA LEU A 639 -17.97 -5.85 24.70
C LEU A 639 -16.81 -4.93 25.07
N GLU A 640 -17.12 -3.64 25.24
CA GLU A 640 -16.20 -2.62 25.71
C GLU A 640 -15.85 -2.78 27.20
N GLU A 641 -14.61 -2.46 27.57
CA GLU A 641 -14.06 -2.76 28.90
C GLU A 641 -14.74 -1.98 30.03
N SER A 642 -14.85 -0.65 29.88
CA SER A 642 -15.36 0.23 30.94
C SER A 642 -16.83 -0.06 31.24
N SER A 643 -17.62 -0.33 30.21
CA SER A 643 -19.03 -0.70 30.28
C SER A 643 -19.22 -2.08 30.92
N LEU A 644 -18.32 -3.03 30.62
CA LEU A 644 -18.31 -4.34 31.26
C LEU A 644 -18.01 -4.23 32.77
N LYS A 645 -17.07 -3.37 33.14
CA LYS A 645 -16.66 -3.17 34.54
C LYS A 645 -17.63 -2.33 35.35
N GLU A 646 -18.38 -1.44 34.70
CA GLU A 646 -19.45 -0.66 35.33
C GLU A 646 -20.52 -1.57 35.95
N ARG A 647 -20.80 -2.74 35.36
CA ARG A 647 -21.74 -3.72 35.92
C ARG A 647 -21.27 -4.36 37.23
N GLU A 648 -19.96 -4.37 37.48
CA GLU A 648 -19.38 -4.91 38.70
C GLU A 648 -19.26 -3.86 39.81
N ALA A 649 -19.52 -2.56 39.51
CA ALA A 649 -19.40 -1.47 40.46
C ALA A 649 -20.59 -1.45 41.44
N GLN A 650 -20.31 -1.71 42.72
CA GLN A 650 -21.32 -1.78 43.78
C GLN A 650 -21.22 -0.59 44.73
N THR A 651 -20.00 -0.11 45.01
CA THR A 651 -19.77 0.98 45.97
C THR A 651 -19.80 2.36 45.30
N MET A 652 -19.90 3.41 46.12
CA MET A 652 -19.87 4.79 45.60
C MET A 652 -18.46 5.14 45.10
N GLU A 653 -17.43 4.65 45.78
CA GLU A 653 -16.02 4.86 45.43
C GLU A 653 -15.68 4.23 44.06
N GLU A 654 -16.22 3.06 43.77
CA GLU A 654 -16.07 2.37 42.49
C GLU A 654 -16.74 3.13 41.34
N LYS A 655 -17.95 3.63 41.57
CA LYS A 655 -18.66 4.49 40.59
C LYS A 655 -17.91 5.79 40.37
N GLU A 656 -17.42 6.42 41.44
CA GLU A 656 -16.65 7.65 41.37
C GLU A 656 -15.33 7.45 40.60
N TYR A 657 -14.64 6.33 40.80
CA TYR A 657 -13.45 5.97 40.02
C TYR A 657 -13.75 5.95 38.52
N LEU A 658 -14.82 5.25 38.09
CA LEU A 658 -15.19 5.19 36.67
C LEU A 658 -15.57 6.57 36.12
N LEU A 659 -16.31 7.38 36.87
CA LEU A 659 -16.66 8.76 36.47
C LEU A 659 -15.41 9.64 36.31
N ARG A 660 -14.45 9.55 37.22
CA ARG A 660 -13.18 10.29 37.12
C ARG A 660 -12.37 9.89 35.90
N VAL A 661 -12.30 8.58 35.62
CA VAL A 661 -11.55 8.05 34.47
C VAL A 661 -12.23 8.35 33.14
N ARG A 662 -13.56 8.41 33.10
CA ARG A 662 -14.38 8.75 31.94
C ARG A 662 -14.71 10.24 31.84
N ASN A 663 -13.99 11.11 32.55
CA ASN A 663 -14.21 12.55 32.47
C ASN A 663 -13.97 13.03 31.02
N PRO A 664 -14.98 13.59 30.33
CA PRO A 664 -14.83 14.10 28.97
C PRO A 664 -13.78 15.22 28.88
N ASN A 665 -13.63 16.00 29.96
CA ASN A 665 -12.71 17.14 30.03
C ASN A 665 -11.30 16.74 30.54
N ASN A 666 -10.91 15.47 30.37
CA ASN A 666 -9.58 15.04 30.82
C ASN A 666 -8.49 15.62 29.88
N PRO A 667 -7.32 16.03 30.43
CA PRO A 667 -6.28 16.70 29.63
C PRO A 667 -5.39 15.72 28.86
N PHE A 668 -5.70 14.41 28.87
CA PHE A 668 -4.78 13.38 28.36
C PHE A 668 -5.21 12.84 27.00
N SER A 669 -6.51 12.78 26.72
CA SER A 669 -7.05 12.17 25.50
C SER A 669 -7.35 13.19 24.40
N GLU A 670 -7.14 12.78 23.15
CA GLU A 670 -7.64 13.47 21.96
C GLU A 670 -8.88 12.77 21.39
N GLU A 671 -9.62 13.49 20.55
CA GLU A 671 -10.71 12.93 19.76
C GLU A 671 -10.20 11.76 18.90
N PRO A 672 -11.03 10.74 18.64
CA PRO A 672 -10.67 9.67 17.72
C PRO A 672 -10.48 10.20 16.30
N GLU A 673 -9.25 10.09 15.80
CA GLU A 673 -8.95 10.30 14.39
C GLU A 673 -9.44 9.13 13.54
N GLU A 674 -9.86 9.43 12.31
CA GLU A 674 -10.15 8.41 11.30
C GLU A 674 -8.84 7.74 10.87
N GLU A 675 -8.75 6.43 11.06
CA GLU A 675 -7.61 5.67 10.56
C GLU A 675 -7.98 4.87 9.33
N ILE A 676 -7.22 5.08 8.26
CA ILE A 676 -7.34 4.26 7.06
C ILE A 676 -6.52 3.01 7.25
N SER A 677 -7.22 1.90 7.41
CA SER A 677 -6.62 0.59 7.48
C SER A 677 -7.05 -0.24 6.26
N TYR A 678 -6.15 -1.07 5.75
CA TYR A 678 -6.55 -2.09 4.79
C TYR A 678 -7.36 -3.13 5.55
N ASN A 679 -8.65 -3.18 5.28
CA ASN A 679 -9.53 -4.18 5.85
C ASN A 679 -9.41 -5.47 5.04
N LYS A 680 -8.78 -6.49 5.67
CA LYS A 680 -8.64 -7.83 5.07
C LYS A 680 -10.00 -8.47 4.76
N ASP A 681 -11.05 -8.12 5.48
CA ASP A 681 -12.38 -8.69 5.35
C ASP A 681 -13.19 -8.07 4.22
N LEU A 682 -12.90 -6.81 3.86
CA LEU A 682 -13.55 -6.13 2.73
C LEU A 682 -12.66 -6.08 1.48
N GLY A 683 -11.39 -6.50 1.56
CA GLY A 683 -10.49 -6.51 0.41
C GLY A 683 -10.08 -5.12 -0.07
N GLY A 684 -10.21 -4.10 0.78
CA GLY A 684 -10.01 -2.70 0.42
C GLY A 684 -9.55 -1.83 1.58
N LEU A 685 -9.19 -0.58 1.28
CA LEU A 685 -8.93 0.43 2.30
C LEU A 685 -10.26 0.88 2.90
N GLN A 686 -10.36 0.88 4.23
CA GLN A 686 -11.53 1.35 4.95
C GLN A 686 -11.12 2.41 5.98
N LEU A 687 -11.94 3.45 6.07
CA LEU A 687 -11.92 4.39 7.18
C LEU A 687 -12.50 3.69 8.41
N THR A 688 -11.66 3.53 9.43
CA THR A 688 -12.05 2.95 10.71
C THR A 688 -11.92 4.02 11.79
N ILE A 689 -13.01 4.31 12.49
CA ILE A 689 -13.02 5.17 13.66
C ILE A 689 -12.85 4.28 14.89
N ALA A 690 -12.08 4.73 15.88
CA ALA A 690 -11.96 4.02 17.14
C ALA A 690 -13.32 4.01 17.86
N GLU A 691 -13.88 2.82 18.07
CA GLU A 691 -15.19 2.63 18.73
C GLU A 691 -15.12 2.67 20.27
N THR A 692 -13.93 2.89 20.84
CA THR A 692 -13.68 2.87 22.28
C THR A 692 -14.00 4.23 22.92
N PRO A 693 -14.82 4.27 23.99
CA PRO A 693 -15.04 5.48 24.77
C PRO A 693 -13.71 6.04 25.27
N ARG A 694 -13.49 7.35 25.09
CA ARG A 694 -12.27 8.00 25.55
C ARG A 694 -12.24 8.04 27.08
N THR A 695 -11.08 7.70 27.61
CA THR A 695 -10.77 7.66 29.05
C THR A 695 -9.45 8.37 29.28
N ALA A 696 -9.16 8.73 30.52
CA ALA A 696 -7.90 9.36 30.93
C ALA A 696 -6.63 8.55 30.56
N PHE A 697 -6.77 7.28 30.15
CA PHE A 697 -5.66 6.43 29.71
C PHE A 697 -5.41 6.44 28.19
N HIS A 698 -6.23 7.14 27.40
CA HIS A 698 -6.04 7.30 25.96
C HIS A 698 -5.03 8.43 25.65
N TYR A 699 -3.82 8.36 26.22
CA TYR A 699 -2.86 9.44 26.07
C TYR A 699 -2.25 9.51 24.67
N VAL A 700 -1.93 10.74 24.27
CA VAL A 700 -1.33 11.09 22.98
C VAL A 700 0.18 10.92 23.03
N LYS A 701 0.74 10.32 21.98
CA LYS A 701 2.19 10.18 21.87
C LYS A 701 2.84 11.47 21.40
N ARG A 702 3.94 11.85 22.05
CA ARG A 702 4.79 12.94 21.56
C ARG A 702 5.34 12.60 20.17
N SER A 703 5.38 13.61 19.31
CA SER A 703 5.99 13.52 17.98
C SER A 703 7.50 13.21 18.07
N ASN A 704 8.05 12.59 17.02
CA ASN A 704 9.45 12.21 16.97
C ASN A 704 10.36 13.46 16.99
N ARG A 705 11.33 13.53 17.91
CA ARG A 705 12.30 14.64 18.10
C ARG A 705 13.27 14.90 16.92
N THR A 706 13.01 14.36 15.72
CA THR A 706 13.86 14.55 14.52
C THR A 706 13.64 15.89 13.79
N VAL A 707 13.02 16.86 14.47
CA VAL A 707 12.57 18.19 13.97
C VAL A 707 13.71 19.24 13.95
N THR A 708 14.94 18.87 14.29
CA THR A 708 16.07 19.82 14.46
C THR A 708 16.64 20.42 13.16
N THR A 709 15.95 20.30 12.02
CA THR A 709 16.38 20.90 10.75
C THR A 709 15.42 22.02 10.37
N ASN A 710 15.91 23.21 9.97
CA ASN A 710 15.06 24.39 9.71
C ASN A 710 13.83 24.11 8.84
N ILE A 711 13.98 23.32 7.75
CA ILE A 711 12.85 22.96 6.85
C ILE A 711 11.73 22.21 7.60
N LYS A 712 12.06 21.33 8.54
CA LYS A 712 11.05 20.60 9.33
C LYS A 712 10.44 21.47 10.42
N ARG A 713 11.14 22.51 10.86
CA ARG A 713 10.63 23.47 11.84
C ARG A 713 9.53 24.33 11.23
N ASP A 714 9.73 24.83 10.02
CA ASP A 714 8.72 25.64 9.31
C ASP A 714 7.46 24.82 9.05
N MET A 715 7.62 23.57 8.60
CA MET A 715 6.49 22.64 8.43
C MET A 715 5.73 22.39 9.74
N PHE A 716 6.42 22.29 10.88
CA PHE A 716 5.78 22.07 12.17
C PHE A 716 5.06 23.32 12.70
N LEU A 717 5.64 24.50 12.49
CA LEU A 717 4.98 25.77 12.81
C LEU A 717 3.69 25.91 12.01
N GLU A 718 3.75 25.57 10.74
CA GLU A 718 2.58 25.61 9.87
C GLU A 718 1.52 24.57 10.25
N GLU A 719 1.92 23.35 10.57
CA GLU A 719 1.02 22.31 11.10
C GLU A 719 0.33 22.79 12.38
N LYS A 720 1.06 23.45 13.28
CA LYS A 720 0.51 24.06 14.49
C LYS A 720 -0.50 25.17 14.16
N SER A 721 -0.18 26.07 13.24
CA SER A 721 -1.10 27.13 12.80
C SER A 721 -2.35 26.55 12.14
N CYS A 722 -2.23 25.51 11.32
CA CYS A 722 -3.38 24.80 10.75
C CYS A 722 -4.24 24.15 11.84
N ALA A 723 -3.63 23.53 12.85
CA ALA A 723 -4.36 22.94 13.98
C ALA A 723 -5.11 24.00 14.80
N GLU A 724 -4.51 25.16 15.03
CA GLU A 724 -5.18 26.30 15.68
C GLU A 724 -6.38 26.80 14.86
N VAL A 725 -6.23 26.92 13.53
CA VAL A 725 -7.33 27.29 12.64
C VAL A 725 -8.45 26.25 12.67
N ILE A 726 -8.13 24.95 12.63
CA ILE A 726 -9.13 23.88 12.74
C ILE A 726 -9.87 23.95 14.08
N ASN A 727 -9.16 24.21 15.20
CA ASN A 727 -9.80 24.38 16.50
C ASN A 727 -10.76 25.57 16.52
N ILE A 728 -10.39 26.70 15.90
CA ILE A 728 -11.27 27.86 15.76
C ILE A 728 -12.52 27.47 14.96
N ILE A 729 -12.35 26.79 13.83
CA ILE A 729 -13.47 26.34 12.99
C ILE A 729 -14.41 25.42 13.78
N LYS A 730 -13.87 24.41 14.46
CA LYS A 730 -14.65 23.47 15.27
C LYS A 730 -15.39 24.14 16.43
N THR A 731 -14.84 25.24 16.95
CA THR A 731 -15.45 26.01 18.05
C THR A 731 -16.60 26.86 17.54
N VAL A 732 -16.41 27.56 16.41
CA VAL A 732 -17.42 28.44 15.80
C VAL A 732 -18.51 27.65 15.09
N ASP A 733 -18.13 26.55 14.44
CA ASP A 733 -19.03 25.66 13.71
C ASP A 733 -18.84 24.21 14.20
N PRO A 734 -19.55 23.81 15.28
CA PRO A 734 -19.47 22.46 15.82
C PRO A 734 -19.92 21.36 14.85
N THR A 735 -20.66 21.70 13.78
CA THR A 735 -21.09 20.72 12.77
C THR A 735 -19.91 20.11 12.03
N THR A 736 -18.79 20.84 11.95
CA THR A 736 -17.53 20.38 11.34
C THR A 736 -16.86 19.24 12.11
N ASN A 737 -17.32 18.92 13.32
CA ASN A 737 -16.89 17.72 14.04
C ASN A 737 -17.55 16.44 13.51
N VAL A 738 -18.64 16.55 12.77
CA VAL A 738 -19.40 15.43 12.22
C VAL A 738 -19.23 15.34 10.71
N ASP A 739 -19.40 16.45 10.01
CA ASP A 739 -19.33 16.51 8.55
C ASP A 739 -18.20 17.42 8.08
N PHE A 740 -17.41 16.94 7.12
CA PHE A 740 -16.38 17.77 6.50
C PHE A 740 -17.02 18.83 5.59
N PRO A 741 -16.51 20.08 5.60
CA PRO A 741 -17.01 21.11 4.69
C PRO A 741 -16.82 20.70 3.23
N ASN A 742 -17.90 20.71 2.45
CA ASN A 742 -17.91 20.34 1.03
C ASN A 742 -17.98 21.55 0.09
N GLU A 743 -17.96 22.77 0.63
CA GLU A 743 -18.09 24.00 -0.16
C GLU A 743 -16.73 24.66 -0.39
N ALA A 744 -16.55 25.23 -1.59
CA ALA A 744 -15.36 26.02 -1.96
C ALA A 744 -15.38 27.45 -1.38
N THR A 745 -16.05 27.67 -0.25
CA THR A 745 -16.09 28.97 0.41
C THR A 745 -14.82 29.19 1.24
N ARG A 746 -14.30 30.42 1.24
CA ARG A 746 -13.15 30.74 2.10
C ARG A 746 -13.55 30.59 3.57
N ILE A 747 -12.74 29.87 4.33
CA ILE A 747 -12.94 29.66 5.77
C ILE A 747 -13.21 30.99 6.50
N SER A 748 -12.45 32.05 6.23
CA SER A 748 -12.66 33.35 6.87
C SER A 748 -14.05 33.93 6.61
N LYS A 749 -14.60 33.75 5.41
CA LYS A 749 -15.93 34.23 5.04
C LYS A 749 -17.03 33.38 5.70
N HIS A 750 -16.81 32.06 5.80
CA HIS A 750 -17.70 31.16 6.53
C HIS A 750 -17.79 31.55 8.01
N LEU A 751 -16.63 31.65 8.67
CA LEU A 751 -16.53 32.06 10.07
C LEU A 751 -17.14 33.45 10.31
N PHE A 752 -16.86 34.42 9.44
CA PHE A 752 -17.47 35.75 9.52
C PHE A 752 -19.00 35.68 9.49
N SER A 753 -19.56 34.86 8.59
CA SER A 753 -21.01 34.75 8.43
C SER A 753 -21.67 34.15 9.67
N ILE A 754 -21.08 33.09 10.24
CA ILE A 754 -21.58 32.44 11.46
C ILE A 754 -21.50 33.39 12.65
N LEU A 755 -20.32 33.97 12.90
CA LEU A 755 -20.12 34.87 14.04
C LEU A 755 -21.03 36.11 13.97
N HIS A 756 -21.30 36.62 12.77
CA HIS A 756 -22.22 37.73 12.59
C HIS A 756 -23.68 37.37 12.90
N VAL A 757 -24.10 36.13 12.59
CA VAL A 757 -25.42 35.62 12.97
C VAL A 757 -25.51 35.37 14.48
N GLU A 758 -24.49 34.77 15.08
CA GLU A 758 -24.46 34.51 16.53
C GLU A 758 -24.52 35.80 17.35
N ARG A 759 -23.87 36.88 16.88
CA ARG A 759 -23.98 38.20 17.53
C ARG A 759 -25.43 38.64 17.72
N ALA A 760 -26.34 38.35 16.79
CA ALA A 760 -27.74 38.76 16.93
C ALA A 760 -28.43 38.15 18.17
N GLY A 761 -27.89 37.04 18.71
CA GLY A 761 -28.41 36.36 19.89
C GLY A 761 -27.82 36.80 21.24
N HIS A 762 -26.87 37.74 21.26
CA HIS A 762 -26.17 38.18 22.48
C HIS A 762 -26.30 39.69 22.73
N ASP A 763 -26.62 40.07 23.98
CA ASP A 763 -26.58 41.46 24.42
C ASP A 763 -25.18 41.83 24.88
N LEU A 764 -24.41 42.49 23.99
CA LEU A 764 -23.05 42.97 24.28
C LEU A 764 -23.10 44.42 24.79
N SER A 765 -22.19 44.78 25.70
CA SER A 765 -21.93 46.18 26.05
C SER A 765 -21.28 46.94 24.89
N GLU A 766 -21.35 48.28 24.89
CA GLU A 766 -20.75 49.11 23.82
C GLU A 766 -19.25 48.84 23.63
N SER A 767 -18.51 48.55 24.72
CA SER A 767 -17.09 48.19 24.62
C SER A 767 -16.86 46.82 24.00
N GLU A 768 -17.69 45.83 24.34
CA GLU A 768 -17.62 44.48 23.76
C GLU A 768 -18.03 44.50 22.29
N GLU A 769 -19.01 45.32 21.93
CA GLU A 769 -19.46 45.50 20.55
C GLU A 769 -18.38 46.13 19.68
N SER A 770 -17.68 47.15 20.19
CA SER A 770 -16.52 47.73 19.51
C SER A 770 -15.39 46.71 19.31
N LEU A 771 -15.11 45.87 20.31
CA LEU A 771 -14.09 44.82 20.21
C LEU A 771 -14.49 43.74 19.20
N PHE A 772 -15.76 43.33 19.18
CA PHE A 772 -16.29 42.36 18.22
C PHE A 772 -16.14 42.88 16.79
N PHE A 773 -16.55 44.13 16.52
CA PHE A 773 -16.40 44.71 15.18
C PHE A 773 -14.93 44.87 14.76
N LYS A 774 -14.02 45.22 15.68
CA LYS A 774 -12.58 45.23 15.41
C LYS A 774 -12.08 43.83 15.03
N ALA A 775 -12.47 42.79 15.79
CA ALA A 775 -12.10 41.41 15.49
C ALA A 775 -12.68 40.91 14.15
N MET A 776 -13.92 41.29 13.83
CA MET A 776 -14.55 40.96 12.55
C MET A 776 -13.88 41.65 11.37
N ASP A 777 -13.41 42.88 11.55
CA ASP A 777 -12.65 43.60 10.52
C ASP A 777 -11.30 42.92 10.25
N ILE A 778 -10.59 42.49 11.31
CA ILE A 778 -9.36 41.70 11.19
C ILE A 778 -9.62 40.39 10.44
N LEU A 779 -10.69 39.65 10.79
CA LEU A 779 -11.04 38.39 10.13
C LEU A 779 -11.37 38.57 8.64
N LYS A 780 -12.00 39.70 8.28
CA LYS A 780 -12.44 39.99 6.91
C LYS A 780 -11.32 40.55 6.03
N ASN A 781 -10.54 41.49 6.56
CA ASN A 781 -9.57 42.27 5.79
C ASN A 781 -8.12 41.80 5.99
N GLY A 782 -7.84 40.99 7.02
CA GLY A 782 -6.52 40.44 7.30
C GLY A 782 -5.48 41.47 7.76
N ILE A 783 -5.91 42.68 8.15
CA ILE A 783 -5.02 43.74 8.60
C ILE A 783 -4.85 43.61 10.10
N VAL A 784 -3.66 43.17 10.52
CA VAL A 784 -3.16 43.42 11.87
C VAL A 784 -2.64 44.85 11.84
N GLU A 785 -3.33 45.79 12.49
CA GLU A 785 -2.67 47.03 12.89
C GLU A 785 -1.43 46.62 13.68
N ASN A 786 -0.24 47.02 13.25
CA ASN A 786 0.97 46.89 14.04
C ASN A 786 0.77 47.75 15.30
N ASP A 787 0.17 47.18 16.33
CA ASP A 787 0.46 47.59 17.69
C ASP A 787 1.88 47.11 17.98
N ASP A 788 2.84 47.92 17.53
CA ASP A 788 4.15 48.02 18.18
C ASP A 788 3.87 48.46 19.62
N ASP A 789 3.64 47.51 20.52
CA ASP A 789 4.14 47.49 21.89
C ASP A 789 3.58 46.25 22.64
N GLU A 790 4.50 45.46 23.19
CA GLU A 790 4.28 44.34 24.14
C GLU A 790 3.74 43.01 23.59
N ALA A 791 4.57 42.28 22.83
CA ALA A 791 4.56 40.82 22.91
C ALA A 791 5.53 40.36 24.03
N PRO A 792 5.06 39.71 25.12
CA PRO A 792 5.97 39.07 26.07
C PRO A 792 6.68 37.93 25.35
N SER A 793 8.01 37.98 25.36
CA SER A 793 8.88 36.92 24.85
C SER A 793 8.81 35.68 25.74
N ASP A 794 7.73 34.91 25.68
CA ASP A 794 7.60 33.62 26.38
C ASP A 794 8.23 32.45 25.62
N ILE A 795 9.23 32.73 24.76
CA ILE A 795 9.96 31.73 23.97
C ILE A 795 11.25 31.26 24.66
N ASP A 796 11.71 31.91 25.74
CA ASP A 796 12.98 31.55 26.41
C ASP A 796 12.85 30.61 27.64
N ARG A 797 11.67 30.04 27.93
CA ARG A 797 11.49 29.13 29.08
C ARG A 797 11.57 27.62 28.77
N MET A 798 11.89 27.22 27.55
CA MET A 798 12.05 25.78 27.19
C MET A 798 13.51 25.27 27.13
N GLU A 799 14.50 26.05 27.59
CA GLU A 799 15.88 25.54 27.77
C GLU A 799 16.19 25.03 29.19
N THR A 800 15.22 25.08 30.11
CA THR A 800 15.33 24.43 31.43
C THR A 800 14.07 23.62 31.75
N LEU A 801 13.99 22.41 31.19
CA LEU A 801 13.39 21.20 31.79
C LEU A 801 13.69 19.93 30.98
#